data_AF-A0A927GSF5-F1
#
_entry.id   AF-A0A927GSF5-F1
#
_cell.length_a   1.000
_cell.length_b   1.000
_cell.length_c   1.000
_cell.angle_alpha   90.00
_cell.angle_beta   90.00
_cell.angle_gamma   90.00
#
_symmetry.space_group_name_H-M   'P 1'
#
loop_
_entity.id
_entity.type
_entity.pdbx_description
1 polymer ?
#
loop_
_entity_poly.entity_id
_entity_poly.type
_entity_poly.pdbx_seq_one_letter_code
_entity_poly.pdbx_strand_id
1 'polypeptide(L)'
;MSVYPTAKEARTEMDTTNTTTDRSSTETAAARAATDKARTEMAAAEAEMDRTASGTAGAAETTFERPSDERPEAGREARERWQMHRAGILNFWFYEEEEFELEQGRLVLRGTNGAGKSVTMQSLIPLVLDGDKHPNRLDPFGSRDRKIEYYLLGDKEEHSDRTGYLWLEFHHPVKGIYKTIGIGLRARRGASQVGFWGFVLEDGRRIGRDFWLYDRVLLEEGQGKYPLDRKGLTEAIGAGGQVVQEQRGYRDLVNRALFGYHDREAYVDLLNLLIQLRSPKLSKDVKPTAIYDILVRALPPLHEEELRPLSEVMEDMDQLADRLEELKLHRVELERLSRSYEQYNRHLLYRSGERLLQAHGERQEAQRELSRLSGELRAAAEGREQIAAAQTANQEQTVAADSELELLGRSEAMEKQHELEQTEQALRETETYAEQAQQRLTAALRGCESAELAADKARKLQAELLEMQRDGLEELDGLAAELELADHGVYTRYWSPEPPEDTAFVQAWRRDVGAHRAALAGAAELAEREREAGRLVAEFDRQLGELRAERDEAELAMRTAAEAAETALYAWKERLLVWREGLAELRLREAQLQALQAASGALGYEQQRLEAVREPVRQAAEQGRERRLRARLELEQRVREREAEREALQAERDAWARSREPE
;
A
#
# COMPACT_ATOMS: atom_id res chain seq x y z
N MET A 1 35.14 34.48 80.09
CA MET A 1 34.53 33.16 79.83
C MET A 1 33.29 33.04 80.69
N SER A 2 32.27 32.37 80.16
CA SER A 2 31.10 31.86 80.87
C SER A 2 29.91 32.82 80.95
N VAL A 3 29.05 32.78 79.93
CA VAL A 3 27.79 33.52 79.93
C VAL A 3 26.63 32.61 79.50
N TYR A 4 25.64 32.66 80.39
CA TYR A 4 24.24 32.26 80.41
C TYR A 4 23.40 32.27 79.10
N PRO A 5 22.17 31.69 79.17
CA PRO A 5 21.30 31.17 78.11
C PRO A 5 19.98 31.96 77.95
N THR A 6 18.89 31.28 77.55
CA THR A 6 17.44 31.66 77.68
C THR A 6 16.99 32.84 76.80
N ALA A 7 15.73 33.10 76.43
CA ALA A 7 14.37 32.64 76.75
C ALA A 7 13.46 33.29 75.65
N LYS A 8 12.42 32.64 75.11
CA LYS A 8 11.03 32.56 75.64
C LYS A 8 10.11 33.70 75.13
N GLU A 9 9.05 33.24 74.45
CA GLU A 9 7.65 33.70 74.49
C GLU A 9 7.22 35.15 74.13
N ALA A 10 6.24 35.15 73.21
CA ALA A 10 4.91 35.77 73.30
C ALA A 10 4.64 37.13 72.62
N ARG A 11 3.72 37.01 71.62
CA ARG A 11 2.54 37.83 71.31
C ARG A 11 2.75 39.33 71.05
N THR A 12 2.20 39.84 69.94
CA THR A 12 0.86 40.47 69.92
C THR A 12 0.42 40.70 68.46
N GLU A 13 -0.87 40.55 68.23
CA GLU A 13 -1.62 40.74 66.99
C GLU A 13 -1.53 42.16 66.41
N MET A 14 -1.62 42.28 65.08
CA MET A 14 -2.44 43.30 64.44
C MET A 14 -2.86 42.84 63.04
N ASP A 15 -4.18 42.71 62.89
CA ASP A 15 -4.92 42.51 61.65
C ASP A 15 -4.53 43.50 60.54
N THR A 16 -4.48 43.02 59.30
CA THR A 16 -5.09 43.70 58.15
C THR A 16 -5.27 42.71 57.00
N THR A 17 -6.52 42.24 56.86
CA THR A 17 -7.23 41.89 55.63
C THR A 17 -6.39 41.75 54.35
N ASN A 18 -6.30 40.52 53.81
CA ASN A 18 -6.22 40.36 52.36
C ASN A 18 -6.84 39.04 51.88
N THR A 19 -7.99 39.22 51.23
CA THR A 19 -8.63 38.34 50.25
C THR A 19 -7.63 37.73 49.27
N THR A 20 -7.41 36.41 49.30
CA THR A 20 -7.24 35.61 48.07
C THR A 20 -7.61 34.15 48.36
N THR A 21 -8.87 33.84 48.06
CA THR A 21 -9.47 32.51 48.08
C THR A 21 -9.07 31.71 46.82
N ASP A 22 -8.94 30.40 46.99
CA ASP A 22 -9.43 29.38 46.04
C ASP A 22 -8.84 29.28 44.61
N ARG A 23 -7.55 28.96 44.47
CA ARG A 23 -7.03 28.40 43.19
C ARG A 23 -6.15 27.16 43.29
N SER A 24 -5.47 26.91 44.42
CA SER A 24 -4.62 25.71 44.55
C SER A 24 -5.39 24.45 44.97
N SER A 25 -6.54 24.60 45.62
CA SER A 25 -7.46 23.53 46.04
C SER A 25 -8.23 22.92 44.86
N THR A 26 -8.56 23.73 43.86
CA THR A 26 -9.34 23.33 42.68
C THR A 26 -8.50 22.59 41.65
N GLU A 27 -7.22 22.95 41.46
CA GLU A 27 -6.31 22.23 40.54
C GLU A 27 -5.92 20.83 41.07
N THR A 28 -5.73 20.66 42.38
CA THR A 28 -5.47 19.33 42.96
C THR A 28 -6.72 18.45 43.01
N ALA A 29 -7.91 19.04 43.15
CA ALA A 29 -9.18 18.33 43.04
C ALA A 29 -9.47 17.90 41.59
N ALA A 30 -9.18 18.75 40.61
CA ALA A 30 -9.34 18.44 39.19
C ALA A 30 -8.37 17.35 38.72
N ALA A 31 -7.11 17.38 39.16
CA ALA A 31 -6.14 16.33 38.86
C ALA A 31 -6.56 14.99 39.49
N ARG A 32 -7.04 14.98 40.75
CA ARG A 32 -7.55 13.76 41.40
C ARG A 32 -8.82 13.24 40.73
N ALA A 33 -9.75 14.11 40.35
CA ALA A 33 -10.96 13.72 39.63
C ALA A 33 -10.66 13.17 38.23
N ALA A 34 -9.67 13.72 37.52
CA ALA A 34 -9.22 13.18 36.23
C ALA A 34 -8.53 11.83 36.38
N THR A 35 -7.75 11.64 37.46
CA THR A 35 -7.10 10.35 37.73
C THR A 35 -8.11 9.29 38.15
N ASP A 36 -9.11 9.64 38.97
CA ASP A 36 -10.18 8.72 39.36
C ASP A 36 -11.12 8.40 38.20
N LYS A 37 -11.37 9.35 37.29
CA LYS A 37 -12.12 9.13 36.05
C LYS A 37 -11.38 8.20 35.09
N ALA A 38 -10.07 8.39 34.89
CA ALA A 38 -9.26 7.48 34.10
C ALA A 38 -9.20 6.07 34.72
N ARG A 39 -9.20 5.96 36.05
CA ARG A 39 -9.23 4.68 36.76
C ARG A 39 -10.59 3.99 36.67
N THR A 40 -11.69 4.74 36.68
CA THR A 40 -13.04 4.18 36.48
C THR A 40 -13.29 3.81 35.02
N GLU A 41 -12.72 4.53 34.05
CA GLU A 41 -12.77 4.17 32.63
C GLU A 41 -11.89 2.95 32.33
N MET A 42 -10.70 2.81 32.94
CA MET A 42 -9.89 1.58 32.87
C MET A 42 -10.59 0.40 33.54
N ALA A 43 -11.22 0.60 34.70
CA ALA A 43 -11.99 -0.47 35.37
C ALA A 43 -13.25 -0.85 34.59
N ALA A 44 -13.88 0.10 33.88
CA ALA A 44 -14.99 -0.18 32.97
C ALA A 44 -14.52 -0.95 31.73
N ALA A 45 -13.35 -0.61 31.17
CA ALA A 45 -12.74 -1.32 30.04
C ALA A 45 -12.27 -2.73 30.43
N GLU A 46 -11.69 -2.92 31.62
CA GLU A 46 -11.38 -4.24 32.18
C GLU A 46 -12.66 -5.05 32.45
N ALA A 47 -13.73 -4.42 32.96
CA ALA A 47 -15.02 -5.09 33.16
C ALA A 47 -15.74 -5.42 31.83
N GLU A 48 -15.44 -4.71 30.74
CA GLU A 48 -15.96 -4.96 29.40
C GLU A 48 -15.13 -6.02 28.64
N MET A 49 -13.83 -6.08 28.90
CA MET A 49 -12.96 -7.21 28.53
C MET A 49 -13.33 -8.50 29.28
N ASP A 50 -13.63 -8.43 30.58
CA ASP A 50 -14.08 -9.60 31.35
C ASP A 50 -15.50 -10.03 30.97
N ARG A 51 -16.38 -9.11 30.52
CA ARG A 51 -17.70 -9.47 29.95
C ARG A 51 -17.60 -10.11 28.57
N THR A 52 -16.62 -9.73 27.76
CA THR A 52 -16.36 -10.37 26.46
C THR A 52 -15.62 -11.70 26.61
N ALA A 53 -14.79 -11.88 27.65
CA ALA A 53 -14.18 -13.15 28.02
C ALA A 53 -15.13 -14.12 28.77
N SER A 54 -16.09 -13.59 29.56
CA SER A 54 -17.12 -14.37 30.26
C SER A 54 -18.39 -14.63 29.43
N GLY A 55 -18.50 -14.03 28.24
CA GLY A 55 -19.62 -14.22 27.29
C GLY A 55 -19.63 -15.58 26.59
N THR A 56 -18.58 -16.40 26.76
CA THR A 56 -18.46 -17.75 26.19
C THR A 56 -18.35 -18.84 27.26
N ALA A 57 -19.03 -18.67 28.40
CA ALA A 57 -19.18 -19.70 29.42
C ALA A 57 -20.58 -19.68 30.08
N GLY A 58 -21.63 -19.56 29.26
CA GLY A 58 -23.01 -19.81 29.65
C GLY A 58 -23.45 -21.16 29.09
N ALA A 59 -23.64 -22.13 29.97
CA ALA A 59 -24.12 -23.46 29.66
C ALA A 59 -25.44 -23.44 28.87
N ALA A 60 -25.36 -23.70 27.56
CA ALA A 60 -26.43 -24.38 26.85
C ALA A 60 -26.13 -25.88 26.95
N GLU A 61 -26.80 -26.55 27.88
CA GLU A 61 -27.13 -27.97 27.73
C GLU A 61 -28.03 -28.12 26.49
N THR A 62 -27.45 -27.95 25.30
CA THR A 62 -28.00 -28.56 24.09
C THR A 62 -27.63 -30.02 24.17
N THR A 63 -28.61 -30.79 24.61
CA THR A 63 -28.71 -32.22 24.42
C THR A 63 -28.19 -32.53 23.02
N PHE A 64 -27.06 -33.22 22.93
CA PHE A 64 -26.60 -33.79 21.68
C PHE A 64 -27.60 -34.90 21.35
N GLU A 65 -28.74 -34.53 20.76
CA GLU A 65 -29.51 -35.48 19.98
C GLU A 65 -28.52 -36.02 18.96
N ARG A 66 -28.18 -37.30 19.11
CA ARG A 66 -27.58 -38.08 18.04
C ARG A 66 -28.34 -37.68 16.77
N PRO A 67 -27.64 -37.24 15.71
CA PRO A 67 -28.30 -37.15 14.42
C PRO A 67 -28.98 -38.50 14.23
N SER A 68 -30.29 -38.46 14.06
CA SER A 68 -31.04 -39.62 13.60
C SER A 68 -30.25 -40.25 12.46
N ASP A 69 -30.21 -41.57 12.49
CA ASP A 69 -29.53 -42.45 11.53
C ASP A 69 -30.17 -42.37 10.12
N GLU A 70 -30.53 -41.16 9.70
CA GLU A 70 -30.87 -40.79 8.35
C GLU A 70 -29.54 -40.61 7.62
N ARG A 71 -29.08 -41.74 7.05
CA ARG A 71 -28.14 -41.73 5.93
C ARG A 71 -28.54 -40.55 5.02
N PRO A 72 -27.64 -39.59 4.75
CA PRO A 72 -27.97 -38.52 3.82
C PRO A 72 -28.45 -39.17 2.52
N GLU A 73 -29.42 -38.55 1.84
CA GLU A 73 -29.93 -38.93 0.53
C GLU A 73 -28.80 -38.86 -0.54
N ALA A 74 -27.77 -39.70 -0.42
CA ALA A 74 -26.64 -39.83 -1.33
C ALA A 74 -27.11 -40.25 -2.75
N GLY A 75 -28.38 -40.61 -2.90
CA GLY A 75 -29.03 -40.90 -4.17
C GLY A 75 -29.48 -39.69 -4.98
N ARG A 76 -29.61 -38.47 -4.41
CA ARG A 76 -30.04 -37.27 -5.15
C ARG A 76 -28.87 -36.40 -5.61
N GLU A 77 -27.93 -36.04 -4.72
CA GLU A 77 -26.76 -35.22 -5.10
C GLU A 77 -25.81 -35.94 -6.07
N ALA A 78 -25.72 -37.27 -5.99
CA ALA A 78 -24.91 -38.06 -6.94
C ALA A 78 -25.43 -37.99 -8.39
N ARG A 79 -26.69 -37.55 -8.62
CA ARG A 79 -27.30 -37.52 -9.95
C ARG A 79 -26.93 -36.27 -10.76
N GLU A 80 -26.45 -35.21 -10.12
CA GLU A 80 -26.12 -33.94 -10.79
C GLU A 80 -24.64 -33.78 -11.17
N ARG A 81 -23.77 -34.73 -10.81
CA ARG A 81 -22.32 -34.66 -11.09
C ARG A 81 -21.91 -35.59 -12.23
N TRP A 82 -20.80 -35.26 -12.89
CA TRP A 82 -20.15 -36.14 -13.86
C TRP A 82 -19.68 -37.43 -13.20
N GLN A 83 -20.05 -38.58 -13.76
CA GLN A 83 -19.62 -39.90 -13.29
C GLN A 83 -18.75 -40.58 -14.34
N MET A 84 -17.60 -41.14 -13.94
CA MET A 84 -16.81 -41.97 -14.85
C MET A 84 -17.64 -43.19 -15.28
N HIS A 85 -17.69 -43.43 -16.59
CA HIS A 85 -18.54 -44.45 -17.20
C HIS A 85 -17.72 -45.49 -17.95
N ARG A 86 -16.70 -45.06 -18.70
CA ARG A 86 -15.74 -45.96 -19.36
C ARG A 86 -14.33 -45.40 -19.29
N ALA A 87 -13.36 -46.29 -19.37
CA ALA A 87 -11.96 -45.95 -19.58
C ALA A 87 -11.42 -46.84 -20.70
N GLY A 88 -10.54 -46.32 -21.55
CA GLY A 88 -9.97 -47.14 -22.62
C GLY A 88 -8.52 -46.85 -22.90
N ILE A 89 -7.89 -47.87 -23.46
CA ILE A 89 -6.46 -47.93 -23.73
C ILE A 89 -6.27 -48.45 -25.16
N LEU A 90 -5.44 -47.77 -25.94
CA LEU A 90 -5.01 -48.19 -27.27
C LEU A 90 -3.48 -48.09 -27.33
N ASN A 91 -2.81 -49.19 -27.70
CA ASN A 91 -1.35 -49.24 -27.91
C ASN A 91 -0.52 -48.69 -26.74
N PHE A 92 -0.86 -49.10 -25.52
CA PHE A 92 -0.16 -48.68 -24.31
C PHE A 92 0.04 -49.89 -23.38
N TRP A 93 1.27 -50.04 -22.89
CA TRP A 93 1.73 -51.23 -22.19
C TRP A 93 1.50 -52.51 -23.02
N PHE A 94 1.13 -53.61 -22.37
CA PHE A 94 0.73 -54.85 -23.04
C PHE A 94 -0.71 -54.80 -23.60
N TYR A 95 -1.36 -53.64 -23.64
CA TYR A 95 -2.69 -53.49 -24.22
C TYR A 95 -2.58 -53.00 -25.68
N GLU A 96 -3.10 -53.83 -26.60
CA GLU A 96 -3.33 -53.42 -27.99
C GLU A 96 -4.56 -52.50 -28.06
N GLU A 97 -5.71 -52.96 -27.58
CA GLU A 97 -6.94 -52.19 -27.41
C GLU A 97 -7.77 -52.82 -26.29
N GLU A 98 -8.09 -52.06 -25.25
CA GLU A 98 -8.87 -52.55 -24.11
C GLU A 98 -9.82 -51.46 -23.60
N GLU A 99 -11.07 -51.84 -23.31
CA GLU A 99 -12.08 -50.96 -22.72
C GLU A 99 -12.51 -51.49 -21.35
N PHE A 100 -12.54 -50.61 -20.36
CA PHE A 100 -13.03 -50.89 -19.01
C PHE A 100 -14.34 -50.14 -18.78
N GLU A 101 -15.41 -50.88 -18.46
CA GLU A 101 -16.69 -50.30 -18.05
C GLU A 101 -16.67 -50.04 -16.53
N LEU A 102 -17.15 -48.86 -16.12
CA LEU A 102 -17.25 -48.46 -14.72
C LEU A 102 -18.71 -48.40 -14.30
N GLU A 103 -19.05 -49.13 -13.25
CA GLU A 103 -20.40 -49.10 -12.67
C GLU A 103 -20.45 -48.00 -11.61
N GLN A 104 -21.21 -46.93 -11.87
CA GLN A 104 -21.34 -45.77 -10.97
C GLN A 104 -19.97 -45.15 -10.59
N GLY A 105 -19.04 -45.08 -11.55
CA GLY A 105 -17.68 -44.58 -11.33
C GLY A 105 -16.76 -45.55 -10.59
N ARG A 106 -17.15 -46.82 -10.40
CA ARG A 106 -16.35 -47.83 -9.68
C ARG A 106 -15.81 -48.88 -10.65
N LEU A 107 -14.54 -49.23 -10.48
CA LEU A 107 -13.84 -50.26 -11.23
C LEU A 107 -13.17 -51.25 -10.27
N VAL A 108 -13.30 -52.55 -10.53
CA VAL A 108 -12.62 -53.60 -9.76
C VAL A 108 -11.82 -54.49 -10.70
N LEU A 109 -10.49 -54.43 -10.59
CA LEU A 109 -9.58 -55.30 -11.36
C LEU A 109 -9.20 -56.53 -10.54
N ARG A 110 -9.55 -57.74 -11.02
CA ARG A 110 -9.17 -59.03 -10.42
C ARG A 110 -8.26 -59.82 -11.35
N GLY A 111 -7.33 -60.62 -10.78
CA GLY A 111 -6.37 -61.41 -11.55
C GLY A 111 -5.13 -61.79 -10.74
N THR A 112 -4.22 -62.56 -11.34
CA THR A 112 -2.97 -63.02 -10.71
C THR A 112 -1.96 -61.88 -10.52
N ASN A 113 -0.99 -62.05 -9.62
CA ASN A 113 0.10 -61.09 -9.45
C ASN A 113 0.92 -60.99 -10.74
N GLY A 114 1.27 -59.78 -11.17
CA GLY A 114 1.96 -59.53 -12.44
C GLY A 114 1.06 -59.33 -13.66
N ALA A 115 -0.26 -59.55 -13.56
CA ALA A 115 -1.21 -59.36 -14.66
C ALA A 115 -1.52 -57.88 -15.02
N GLY A 116 -0.68 -56.92 -14.61
CA GLY A 116 -0.86 -55.51 -14.97
C GLY A 116 -1.86 -54.69 -14.15
N LYS A 117 -2.73 -55.30 -13.32
CA LYS A 117 -3.81 -54.62 -12.56
C LYS A 117 -3.43 -53.28 -11.92
N SER A 118 -2.35 -53.25 -11.14
CA SER A 118 -1.90 -52.04 -10.42
C SER A 118 -1.40 -50.97 -11.39
N VAL A 119 -0.66 -51.38 -12.42
CA VAL A 119 -0.16 -50.49 -13.48
C VAL A 119 -1.33 -49.88 -14.26
N THR A 120 -2.31 -50.69 -14.65
CA THR A 120 -3.50 -50.23 -15.39
C THR A 120 -4.30 -49.22 -14.58
N MET A 121 -4.57 -49.47 -13.30
CA MET A 121 -5.38 -48.53 -12.49
C MET A 121 -4.61 -47.28 -12.08
N GLN A 122 -3.33 -47.42 -11.71
CA GLN A 122 -2.55 -46.32 -11.14
C GLN A 122 -1.95 -45.42 -12.22
N SER A 123 -1.65 -45.95 -13.40
CA SER A 123 -1.06 -45.19 -14.51
C SER A 123 -2.11 -44.58 -15.45
N LEU A 124 -3.35 -45.06 -15.48
CA LEU A 124 -4.39 -44.57 -16.41
C LEU A 124 -5.08 -43.30 -15.91
N ILE A 125 -5.71 -43.35 -14.73
CA ILE A 125 -6.62 -42.28 -14.29
C ILE A 125 -5.90 -40.95 -14.04
N PRO A 126 -4.82 -40.89 -13.22
CA PRO A 126 -4.14 -39.62 -12.96
C PRO A 126 -3.54 -39.02 -14.24
N LEU A 127 -2.90 -39.87 -15.07
CA LEU A 127 -2.26 -39.46 -16.31
C LEU A 127 -3.24 -38.88 -17.32
N VAL A 128 -4.45 -39.45 -17.44
CA VAL A 128 -5.48 -38.91 -18.33
C VAL A 128 -6.09 -37.62 -17.77
N LEU A 129 -6.12 -37.41 -16.45
CA LEU A 129 -6.62 -36.16 -15.87
C LEU A 129 -5.62 -35.00 -16.01
N ASP A 130 -4.31 -35.25 -15.93
CA ASP A 130 -3.31 -34.17 -15.84
C ASP A 130 -2.25 -34.14 -16.95
N GLY A 131 -2.17 -35.18 -17.78
CA GLY A 131 -1.17 -35.34 -18.83
C GLY A 131 0.27 -35.46 -18.34
N ASP A 132 0.50 -35.69 -17.04
CA ASP A 132 1.84 -35.65 -16.44
C ASP A 132 2.61 -36.96 -16.63
N LYS A 133 3.58 -36.89 -17.54
CA LYS A 133 4.45 -38.00 -17.95
C LYS A 133 5.65 -38.24 -17.04
N HIS A 134 5.77 -37.57 -15.89
CA HIS A 134 6.91 -37.80 -15.01
C HIS A 134 6.93 -39.23 -14.42
N PRO A 135 8.09 -39.91 -14.38
CA PRO A 135 8.20 -41.31 -13.92
C PRO A 135 7.62 -41.57 -12.51
N ASN A 136 7.78 -40.59 -11.60
CA ASN A 136 7.27 -40.67 -10.22
C ASN A 136 5.74 -40.74 -10.13
N ARG A 137 5.02 -40.31 -11.17
CA ARG A 137 3.55 -40.37 -11.25
C ARG A 137 3.09 -41.65 -11.94
N LEU A 138 3.91 -42.29 -12.76
CA LEU A 138 3.52 -43.48 -13.54
C LEU A 138 3.69 -44.78 -12.76
N ASP A 139 4.72 -44.85 -11.90
CA ASP A 139 4.96 -46.05 -11.09
C ASP A 139 4.14 -46.04 -9.79
N PRO A 140 3.32 -47.09 -9.52
CA PRO A 140 2.71 -47.38 -8.22
C PRO A 140 3.61 -47.17 -6.99
N PHE A 141 4.91 -47.42 -7.14
CA PHE A 141 5.90 -47.42 -6.06
C PHE A 141 6.78 -46.17 -6.05
N GLY A 142 6.55 -45.23 -6.98
CA GLY A 142 7.30 -43.97 -7.06
C GLY A 142 8.75 -44.11 -7.51
N SER A 143 9.16 -45.26 -8.08
CA SER A 143 10.50 -45.40 -8.66
C SER A 143 10.64 -44.53 -9.91
N ARG A 144 11.88 -44.11 -10.21
CA ARG A 144 12.20 -43.30 -11.39
C ARG A 144 12.59 -44.16 -12.60
N ASP A 145 12.52 -45.48 -12.45
CA ASP A 145 13.17 -46.43 -13.37
C ASP A 145 12.37 -46.62 -14.66
N ARG A 146 11.05 -46.38 -14.64
CA ARG A 146 10.17 -46.54 -15.81
C ARG A 146 9.70 -45.18 -16.34
N LYS A 147 10.34 -44.74 -17.43
CA LYS A 147 9.88 -43.55 -18.19
C LYS A 147 8.63 -43.88 -19.00
N ILE A 148 7.86 -42.86 -19.39
CA ILE A 148 6.65 -43.05 -20.23
C ILE A 148 6.95 -43.81 -21.55
N GLU A 149 8.15 -43.65 -22.11
CA GLU A 149 8.65 -44.33 -23.32
C GLU A 149 8.58 -45.85 -23.20
N TYR A 150 8.88 -46.37 -22.00
CA TYR A 150 8.85 -47.79 -21.69
C TYR A 150 7.45 -48.38 -21.86
N TYR A 151 6.41 -47.62 -21.51
CA TYR A 151 5.03 -48.06 -21.66
C TYR A 151 4.56 -48.10 -23.12
N LEU A 152 5.21 -47.37 -24.02
CA LEU A 152 4.84 -47.36 -25.45
C LEU A 152 5.72 -48.33 -26.26
N LEU A 153 7.03 -48.34 -26.01
CA LEU A 153 8.02 -49.04 -26.84
C LEU A 153 8.37 -50.45 -26.34
N GLY A 154 8.11 -50.78 -25.07
CA GLY A 154 8.45 -52.07 -24.46
C GLY A 154 9.93 -52.26 -24.10
N ASP A 155 10.26 -53.42 -23.53
CA ASP A 155 11.62 -53.81 -23.06
C ASP A 155 12.51 -54.43 -24.15
N LYS A 156 11.90 -54.95 -25.22
CA LYS A 156 12.57 -55.63 -26.33
C LYS A 156 12.38 -54.81 -27.59
N GLU A 157 13.17 -55.07 -28.64
CA GLU A 157 13.17 -54.26 -29.89
C GLU A 157 11.84 -54.23 -30.68
N GLU A 158 10.69 -54.57 -30.09
CA GLU A 158 9.36 -54.74 -30.68
C GLU A 158 8.88 -53.53 -31.48
N HIS A 159 9.05 -52.31 -30.98
CA HIS A 159 8.55 -51.10 -31.67
C HIS A 159 9.59 -49.97 -31.71
N SER A 160 9.76 -49.35 -32.88
CA SER A 160 10.67 -48.21 -33.11
C SER A 160 9.94 -46.85 -33.10
N ASP A 161 8.66 -46.83 -33.49
CA ASP A 161 7.73 -45.69 -33.43
C ASP A 161 6.35 -46.23 -33.08
N ARG A 162 5.75 -45.74 -31.99
CA ARG A 162 4.41 -46.16 -31.55
C ARG A 162 3.62 -44.98 -31.04
N THR A 163 2.37 -44.90 -31.48
CA THR A 163 1.36 -43.96 -30.97
C THR A 163 0.34 -44.73 -30.15
N GLY A 164 0.14 -44.29 -28.91
CA GLY A 164 -0.84 -44.84 -27.97
C GLY A 164 -1.83 -43.78 -27.52
N TYR A 165 -3.04 -44.22 -27.16
CA TYR A 165 -4.12 -43.37 -26.68
C TYR A 165 -4.69 -43.89 -25.38
N LEU A 166 -5.03 -42.97 -24.48
CA LEU A 166 -5.64 -43.25 -23.18
C LEU A 166 -6.82 -42.28 -23.01
N TRP A 167 -7.97 -42.77 -22.59
CA TRP A 167 -9.17 -41.93 -22.49
C TRP A 167 -10.09 -42.34 -21.34
N LEU A 168 -10.86 -41.36 -20.85
CA LEU A 168 -11.89 -41.50 -19.84
C LEU A 168 -13.19 -40.87 -20.36
N GLU A 169 -14.26 -41.66 -20.37
CA GLU A 169 -15.63 -41.23 -20.70
C GLU A 169 -16.41 -41.00 -19.40
N PHE A 170 -17.08 -39.85 -19.33
CA PHE A 170 -17.94 -39.42 -18.25
C PHE A 170 -19.39 -39.34 -18.74
N HIS A 171 -20.31 -39.77 -17.89
CA HIS A 171 -21.75 -39.69 -18.11
C HIS A 171 -22.38 -38.75 -17.08
N HIS A 172 -23.24 -37.85 -17.54
CA HIS A 172 -24.04 -37.00 -16.66
C HIS A 172 -25.45 -37.60 -16.50
N PRO A 173 -25.83 -38.12 -15.31
CA PRO A 173 -27.08 -38.87 -15.14
C PRO A 173 -28.35 -38.07 -15.42
N VAL A 174 -28.38 -36.79 -15.00
CA VAL A 174 -29.54 -35.91 -15.24
C VAL A 174 -29.63 -35.40 -16.67
N LYS A 175 -28.51 -34.96 -17.27
CA LYS A 175 -28.50 -34.38 -18.62
C LYS A 175 -28.46 -35.43 -19.74
N GLY A 176 -28.12 -36.69 -19.43
CA GLY A 176 -28.01 -37.79 -20.40
C GLY A 176 -26.95 -37.55 -21.47
N ILE A 177 -25.91 -36.79 -21.15
CA ILE A 177 -24.81 -36.44 -22.07
C ILE A 177 -23.52 -37.16 -21.67
N TYR A 178 -22.70 -37.43 -22.67
CA TYR A 178 -21.38 -38.02 -22.51
C TYR A 178 -20.31 -36.96 -22.81
N LYS A 179 -19.25 -36.96 -22.02
CA LYS A 179 -18.02 -36.21 -22.30
C LYS A 179 -16.85 -37.17 -22.25
N THR A 180 -15.92 -37.03 -23.16
CA THR A 180 -14.72 -37.88 -23.15
C THR A 180 -13.49 -37.01 -23.11
N ILE A 181 -12.57 -37.30 -22.20
CA ILE A 181 -11.24 -36.69 -22.17
C ILE A 181 -10.23 -37.76 -22.54
N GLY A 182 -9.14 -37.38 -23.19
CA GLY A 182 -8.09 -38.32 -23.50
C GLY A 182 -6.78 -37.67 -23.88
N ILE A 183 -5.74 -38.50 -23.93
CA ILE A 183 -4.40 -38.11 -24.31
C ILE A 183 -3.89 -39.06 -25.39
N GLY A 184 -3.15 -38.51 -26.34
CA GLY A 184 -2.33 -39.24 -27.29
C GLY A 184 -0.86 -39.05 -27.00
N LEU A 185 -0.12 -40.14 -27.05
CA LEU A 185 1.31 -40.20 -26.79
C LEU A 185 2.01 -40.86 -27.98
N ARG A 186 3.05 -40.22 -28.51
CA ARG A 186 3.90 -40.81 -29.56
C ARG A 186 5.35 -40.89 -29.10
N ALA A 187 5.84 -42.12 -29.01
CA ALA A 187 7.23 -42.39 -28.66
C ALA A 187 7.99 -42.92 -29.87
N ARG A 188 9.21 -42.42 -30.06
CA ARG A 188 10.14 -42.89 -31.11
C ARG A 188 11.50 -43.18 -30.48
N ARG A 189 12.12 -44.31 -30.85
CA ARG A 189 13.43 -44.71 -30.35
C ARG A 189 14.49 -43.68 -30.79
N GLY A 190 15.22 -43.12 -29.82
CA GLY A 190 16.24 -42.09 -30.04
C GLY A 190 15.74 -40.63 -29.99
N ALA A 191 14.44 -40.40 -29.85
CA ALA A 191 13.91 -39.06 -29.56
C ALA A 191 14.08 -38.73 -28.07
N SER A 192 14.44 -37.49 -27.76
CA SER A 192 14.64 -37.02 -26.37
C SER A 192 13.33 -36.78 -25.61
N GLN A 193 12.20 -36.65 -26.32
CA GLN A 193 10.89 -36.37 -25.73
C GLN A 193 9.78 -37.14 -26.47
N VAL A 194 8.84 -37.68 -25.68
CA VAL A 194 7.57 -38.24 -26.18
C VAL A 194 6.63 -37.10 -26.58
N GLY A 195 6.08 -37.18 -27.80
CA GLY A 195 5.06 -36.28 -28.31
C GLY A 195 3.75 -36.47 -27.55
N PHE A 196 3.13 -35.37 -27.16
CA PHE A 196 1.91 -35.35 -26.35
C PHE A 196 0.86 -34.48 -27.03
N TRP A 197 -0.38 -34.93 -27.00
CA TRP A 197 -1.55 -34.09 -27.27
C TRP A 197 -2.71 -34.56 -26.39
N GLY A 198 -3.41 -33.61 -25.78
CA GLY A 198 -4.61 -33.86 -25.01
C GLY A 198 -5.85 -33.42 -25.79
N PHE A 199 -6.97 -34.10 -25.61
CA PHE A 199 -8.22 -33.78 -26.28
C PHE A 199 -9.42 -33.96 -25.37
N VAL A 200 -10.49 -33.20 -25.65
CA VAL A 200 -11.80 -33.39 -25.05
C VAL A 200 -12.87 -33.36 -26.12
N LEU A 201 -13.79 -34.31 -26.04
CA LEU A 201 -15.02 -34.41 -26.82
C LEU A 201 -16.19 -33.91 -25.97
N GLU A 202 -16.86 -32.87 -26.45
CA GLU A 202 -17.99 -32.22 -25.75
C GLU A 202 -19.33 -32.40 -26.47
N ASP A 203 -19.31 -33.00 -27.65
CA ASP A 203 -20.46 -33.19 -28.53
C ASP A 203 -21.24 -34.49 -28.28
N GLY A 204 -20.89 -35.26 -27.25
CA GLY A 204 -21.54 -36.52 -26.91
C GLY A 204 -21.13 -37.71 -27.78
N ARG A 205 -20.17 -37.57 -28.70
CA ARG A 205 -19.61 -38.71 -29.45
C ARG A 205 -18.84 -39.64 -28.52
N ARG A 206 -19.00 -40.94 -28.75
CA ARG A 206 -18.41 -41.98 -27.90
C ARG A 206 -17.32 -42.75 -28.63
N ILE A 207 -16.17 -42.92 -27.96
CA ILE A 207 -15.04 -43.69 -28.49
C ILE A 207 -15.44 -45.16 -28.63
N GLY A 208 -15.07 -45.77 -29.76
CA GLY A 208 -15.40 -47.16 -30.12
C GLY A 208 -16.81 -47.35 -30.69
N ARG A 209 -17.64 -46.30 -30.71
CA ARG A 209 -19.03 -46.33 -31.21
C ARG A 209 -19.28 -45.34 -32.33
N ASP A 210 -19.11 -44.04 -32.01
CA ASP A 210 -19.35 -42.92 -32.93
C ASP A 210 -18.04 -42.28 -33.40
N PHE A 211 -16.96 -42.50 -32.64
CA PHE A 211 -15.64 -41.96 -32.88
C PHE A 211 -14.57 -43.05 -32.74
N TRP A 212 -13.59 -43.07 -33.65
CA TRP A 212 -12.49 -44.04 -33.64
C TRP A 212 -11.16 -43.31 -33.55
N LEU A 213 -10.24 -43.85 -32.76
CA LEU A 213 -8.88 -43.32 -32.55
C LEU A 213 -7.88 -43.84 -33.59
N TYR A 214 -8.34 -44.62 -34.56
CA TYR A 214 -7.56 -45.20 -35.64
C TYR A 214 -8.24 -44.95 -36.98
N ASP A 215 -7.46 -45.02 -38.05
CA ASP A 215 -7.96 -44.85 -39.41
C ASP A 215 -8.86 -46.04 -39.81
N ARG A 216 -10.12 -45.74 -40.10
CA ARG A 216 -11.12 -46.74 -40.47
C ARG A 216 -10.97 -47.21 -41.91
N VAL A 217 -10.45 -46.35 -42.80
CA VAL A 217 -10.25 -46.69 -44.22
C VAL A 217 -9.19 -47.79 -44.31
N LEU A 218 -8.06 -47.61 -43.60
CA LEU A 218 -6.99 -48.60 -43.55
C LEU A 218 -7.41 -49.91 -42.86
N LEU A 219 -8.34 -49.84 -41.90
CA LEU A 219 -8.90 -51.03 -41.27
C LEU A 219 -9.79 -51.82 -42.24
N GLU A 220 -10.67 -51.13 -42.99
CA GLU A 220 -11.56 -51.75 -43.98
C GLU A 220 -10.79 -52.32 -45.19
N GLU A 221 -9.62 -51.76 -45.51
CA GLU A 221 -8.66 -52.28 -46.49
C GLU A 221 -7.80 -53.46 -45.97
N GLY A 222 -7.98 -53.85 -44.70
CA GLY A 222 -7.30 -55.01 -44.10
C GLY A 222 -5.84 -54.77 -43.69
N GLN A 223 -5.37 -53.51 -43.68
CA GLN A 223 -3.99 -53.16 -43.30
C GLN A 223 -3.77 -53.10 -41.78
N GLY A 224 -4.83 -53.23 -40.98
CA GLY A 224 -4.78 -53.23 -39.52
C GLY A 224 -5.14 -51.86 -38.91
N LYS A 225 -5.14 -51.80 -37.58
CA LYS A 225 -5.54 -50.59 -36.83
C LYS A 225 -4.37 -49.63 -36.67
N TYR A 226 -4.27 -48.66 -37.57
CA TYR A 226 -3.29 -47.58 -37.47
C TYR A 226 -3.86 -46.41 -36.66
N PRO A 227 -3.29 -46.06 -35.48
CA PRO A 227 -3.76 -44.93 -34.69
C PRO A 227 -3.66 -43.62 -35.46
N LEU A 228 -4.66 -42.76 -35.31
CA LEU A 228 -4.67 -41.44 -35.90
C LEU A 228 -3.49 -40.63 -35.36
N ASP A 229 -2.81 -39.90 -36.24
CA ASP A 229 -1.83 -38.91 -35.80
C ASP A 229 -2.55 -37.65 -35.26
N ARG A 230 -1.79 -36.71 -34.71
CA ARG A 230 -2.36 -35.47 -34.17
C ARG A 230 -3.21 -34.71 -35.18
N LYS A 231 -2.79 -34.65 -36.45
CA LYS A 231 -3.49 -33.89 -37.50
C LYS A 231 -4.82 -34.57 -37.83
N GLY A 232 -4.79 -35.88 -38.10
CA GLY A 232 -5.98 -36.68 -38.34
C GLY A 232 -6.95 -36.67 -37.15
N LEU A 233 -6.44 -36.69 -35.92
CA LEU A 233 -7.28 -36.56 -34.73
C LEU A 233 -7.94 -35.16 -34.65
N THR A 234 -7.19 -34.10 -34.92
CA THR A 234 -7.72 -32.73 -34.87
C THR A 234 -8.81 -32.53 -35.93
N GLU A 235 -8.60 -33.04 -37.14
CA GLU A 235 -9.59 -33.01 -38.22
C GLU A 235 -10.83 -33.86 -37.90
N ALA A 236 -10.65 -35.05 -37.33
CA ALA A 236 -11.76 -35.92 -36.94
C ALA A 236 -12.60 -35.33 -35.79
N ILE A 237 -11.97 -34.63 -34.84
CA ILE A 237 -12.67 -33.96 -33.73
C ILE A 237 -13.41 -32.73 -34.26
N GLY A 238 -12.77 -31.89 -35.07
CA GLY A 238 -13.38 -30.71 -35.67
C GLY A 238 -14.02 -29.78 -34.63
N ALA A 239 -15.24 -29.32 -34.89
CA ALA A 239 -15.98 -28.42 -34.00
C ALA A 239 -16.60 -29.10 -32.76
N GLY A 240 -16.48 -30.41 -32.64
CA GLY A 240 -17.09 -31.20 -31.56
C GLY A 240 -16.26 -31.30 -30.27
N GLY A 241 -15.08 -30.68 -30.26
CA GLY A 241 -14.14 -30.77 -29.16
C GLY A 241 -12.92 -29.88 -29.37
N GLN A 242 -11.92 -30.05 -28.53
CA GLN A 242 -10.68 -29.28 -28.59
C GLN A 242 -9.46 -30.20 -28.42
N VAL A 243 -8.37 -29.87 -29.10
CA VAL A 243 -7.08 -30.58 -29.02
C VAL A 243 -5.98 -29.59 -28.67
N VAL A 244 -5.19 -29.93 -27.66
CA VAL A 244 -4.09 -29.11 -27.13
C VAL A 244 -2.78 -29.89 -27.10
N GLN A 245 -1.67 -29.19 -27.27
CA GLN A 245 -0.33 -29.81 -27.31
C GLN A 245 0.43 -29.64 -26.00
N GLU A 246 0.06 -28.63 -25.21
CA GLU A 246 0.72 -28.35 -23.95
C GLU A 246 0.01 -29.06 -22.81
N GLN A 247 0.79 -29.65 -21.92
CA GLN A 247 0.28 -30.29 -20.72
C GLN A 247 -0.48 -29.28 -19.83
N ARG A 248 0.03 -28.06 -19.68
CA ARG A 248 -0.65 -26.98 -18.93
C ARG A 248 -2.01 -26.65 -19.56
N GLY A 249 -2.03 -26.43 -20.87
CA GLY A 249 -3.27 -26.20 -21.61
C GLY A 249 -4.27 -27.35 -21.48
N TYR A 250 -3.80 -28.60 -21.46
CA TYR A 250 -4.65 -29.77 -21.23
C TYR A 250 -5.28 -29.78 -19.84
N ARG A 251 -4.50 -29.50 -18.79
CA ARG A 251 -5.00 -29.42 -17.41
C ARG A 251 -6.08 -28.37 -17.26
N ASP A 252 -5.86 -27.18 -17.82
CA ASP A 252 -6.84 -26.09 -17.80
C ASP A 252 -8.13 -26.47 -18.54
N LEU A 253 -7.98 -27.18 -19.65
CA LEU A 253 -9.09 -27.66 -20.47
C LEU A 253 -9.90 -28.76 -19.76
N VAL A 254 -9.24 -29.71 -19.09
CA VAL A 254 -9.92 -30.74 -18.28
C VAL A 254 -10.60 -30.13 -17.06
N ASN A 255 -9.94 -29.18 -16.37
CA ASN A 255 -10.52 -28.45 -15.24
C ASN A 255 -11.82 -27.75 -15.67
N ARG A 256 -11.78 -26.99 -16.78
CA ARG A 256 -12.96 -26.31 -17.33
C ARG A 256 -14.06 -27.27 -17.75
N ALA A 257 -13.70 -28.41 -18.34
CA ALA A 257 -14.66 -29.36 -18.88
C ALA A 257 -15.43 -30.16 -17.80
N LEU A 258 -14.79 -30.47 -16.67
CA LEU A 258 -15.29 -31.41 -15.66
C LEU A 258 -15.47 -30.84 -14.24
N PHE A 259 -14.55 -30.00 -13.77
CA PHE A 259 -14.46 -29.63 -12.34
C PHE A 259 -14.85 -28.18 -12.04
N GLY A 260 -14.47 -27.23 -12.90
CA GLY A 260 -14.86 -25.82 -12.79
C GLY A 260 -14.16 -25.02 -11.68
N TYR A 261 -12.94 -25.41 -11.25
CA TYR A 261 -12.18 -24.60 -10.28
C TYR A 261 -11.75 -23.27 -10.90
N HIS A 262 -11.97 -22.15 -10.20
CA HIS A 262 -11.52 -20.81 -10.61
C HIS A 262 -10.01 -20.67 -10.58
N ASP A 263 -9.38 -21.26 -9.55
CA ASP A 263 -7.93 -21.28 -9.40
C ASP A 263 -7.33 -22.56 -10.00
N ARG A 264 -6.26 -22.38 -10.77
CA ARG A 264 -5.52 -23.46 -11.41
C ARG A 264 -4.74 -24.27 -10.38
N GLU A 265 -4.23 -23.64 -9.32
CA GLU A 265 -3.44 -24.33 -8.30
C GLU A 265 -4.30 -25.31 -7.48
N ALA A 266 -5.52 -24.92 -7.13
CA ALA A 266 -6.48 -25.81 -6.49
C ALA A 266 -6.72 -27.13 -7.25
N TYR A 267 -6.78 -27.08 -8.60
CA TYR A 267 -6.88 -28.28 -9.41
C TYR A 267 -5.61 -29.13 -9.37
N VAL A 268 -4.43 -28.49 -9.34
CA VAL A 268 -3.15 -29.19 -9.15
C VAL A 268 -3.11 -29.90 -7.81
N ASP A 269 -3.61 -29.26 -6.75
CA ASP A 269 -3.63 -29.82 -5.40
C ASP A 269 -4.60 -31.01 -5.29
N LEU A 270 -5.77 -30.93 -5.91
CA LEU A 270 -6.69 -32.08 -6.02
C LEU A 270 -5.99 -33.28 -6.68
N LEU A 271 -5.28 -33.05 -7.78
CA LEU A 271 -4.56 -34.11 -8.48
C LEU A 271 -3.41 -34.69 -7.64
N ASN A 272 -2.70 -33.83 -6.90
CA ASN A 272 -1.65 -34.27 -5.99
C ASN A 272 -2.23 -35.10 -4.84
N LEU A 273 -3.38 -34.72 -4.29
CA LEU A 273 -4.12 -35.47 -3.28
C LEU A 273 -4.54 -36.84 -3.81
N LEU A 274 -5.11 -36.89 -5.02
CA LEU A 274 -5.49 -38.15 -5.67
C LEU A 274 -4.29 -39.10 -5.84
N ILE A 275 -3.12 -38.57 -6.17
CA ILE A 275 -1.88 -39.36 -6.30
C ILE A 275 -1.35 -39.82 -4.96
N GLN A 276 -1.44 -38.99 -3.91
CA GLN A 276 -1.01 -39.38 -2.57
C GLN A 276 -1.91 -40.47 -1.98
N LEU A 277 -3.23 -40.36 -2.15
CA LEU A 277 -4.21 -41.37 -1.74
C LEU A 277 -4.08 -42.70 -2.49
N ARG A 278 -3.45 -42.69 -3.67
CA ARG A 278 -3.20 -43.88 -4.51
C ARG A 278 -2.18 -44.85 -3.91
N SER A 279 -1.37 -44.41 -2.95
CA SER A 279 -0.26 -45.18 -2.39
C SER A 279 -0.76 -46.47 -1.71
N PRO A 280 -0.45 -47.67 -2.21
CA PRO A 280 -1.10 -48.91 -1.77
C PRO A 280 -0.62 -49.44 -0.39
N LYS A 281 -0.03 -48.59 0.47
CA LYS A 281 0.50 -48.99 1.78
C LYS A 281 -0.27 -48.33 2.93
N LEU A 282 -1.60 -48.52 2.95
CA LEU A 282 -2.40 -48.34 4.18
C LEU A 282 -1.90 -49.22 5.34
N SER A 283 -1.12 -50.27 5.05
CA SER A 283 -0.61 -51.24 6.02
C SER A 283 0.84 -51.01 6.48
N LYS A 284 1.56 -50.00 5.96
CA LYS A 284 2.94 -49.70 6.41
C LYS A 284 3.19 -48.20 6.44
N ASP A 285 3.07 -47.64 7.64
CA ASP A 285 3.64 -46.38 8.11
C ASP A 285 3.28 -45.10 7.34
N VAL A 286 1.98 -44.83 7.12
CA VAL A 286 1.58 -43.43 6.97
C VAL A 286 1.54 -42.83 8.38
N LYS A 287 2.61 -42.12 8.76
CA LYS A 287 2.63 -41.41 10.05
C LYS A 287 1.42 -40.44 10.06
N PRO A 288 0.65 -40.34 11.16
CA PRO A 288 -0.46 -39.40 11.27
C PRO A 288 -0.07 -37.95 10.91
N THR A 289 1.19 -37.58 11.15
CA THR A 289 1.76 -36.31 10.71
C THR A 289 1.78 -36.12 9.19
N ALA A 290 2.08 -37.16 8.41
CA ALA A 290 2.04 -37.06 6.95
C ALA A 290 0.59 -36.85 6.45
N ILE A 291 -0.40 -37.50 7.07
CA ILE A 291 -1.82 -37.27 6.74
C ILE A 291 -2.23 -35.85 7.12
N TYR A 292 -1.81 -35.38 8.30
CA TYR A 292 -2.05 -34.02 8.75
C TYR A 292 -1.43 -32.99 7.78
N ASP A 293 -0.17 -33.15 7.39
CA ASP A 293 0.50 -32.27 6.43
C ASP A 293 -0.19 -32.26 5.06
N ILE A 294 -0.71 -33.41 4.62
CA ILE A 294 -1.48 -33.51 3.37
C ILE A 294 -2.82 -32.79 3.50
N LEU A 295 -3.53 -32.97 4.61
CA LEU A 295 -4.79 -32.29 4.87
C LEU A 295 -4.60 -30.78 5.00
N VAL A 296 -3.55 -30.33 5.70
CA VAL A 296 -3.22 -28.91 5.85
C VAL A 296 -2.86 -28.28 4.51
N ARG A 297 -2.09 -28.99 3.66
CA ARG A 297 -1.80 -28.52 2.30
C ARG A 297 -3.01 -28.56 1.37
N ALA A 298 -3.98 -29.42 1.65
CA ALA A 298 -5.22 -29.50 0.89
C ALA A 298 -6.29 -28.53 1.39
N LEU A 299 -6.05 -27.82 2.51
CA LEU A 299 -6.90 -26.70 2.90
C LEU A 299 -6.70 -25.55 1.91
N PRO A 300 -7.77 -24.80 1.58
CA PRO A 300 -7.66 -23.65 0.69
C PRO A 300 -6.60 -22.67 1.22
N PRO A 301 -5.79 -22.04 0.34
CA PRO A 301 -5.00 -20.90 0.75
C PRO A 301 -5.93 -19.80 1.25
N LEU A 302 -5.54 -19.17 2.37
CA LEU A 302 -6.24 -18.00 2.92
C LEU A 302 -6.37 -16.97 1.80
N HIS A 303 -7.59 -16.50 1.56
CA HIS A 303 -7.85 -15.55 0.48
C HIS A 303 -7.16 -14.22 0.80
N GLU A 304 -6.67 -13.50 -0.21
CA GLU A 304 -6.01 -12.18 -0.01
C GLU A 304 -6.89 -11.19 0.77
N GLU A 305 -8.22 -11.31 0.66
CA GLU A 305 -9.19 -10.54 1.43
C GLU A 305 -9.09 -10.77 2.95
N GLU A 306 -8.67 -11.97 3.38
CA GLU A 306 -8.47 -12.32 4.79
C GLU A 306 -7.08 -11.92 5.29
N LEU A 307 -6.11 -11.72 4.40
CA LEU A 307 -4.74 -11.28 4.72
C LEU A 307 -4.63 -9.75 4.79
N ARG A 308 -5.48 -9.01 4.07
CA ARG A 308 -5.47 -7.55 4.04
C ARG A 308 -5.62 -6.90 5.43
N PRO A 309 -6.53 -7.33 6.33
CA PRO A 309 -6.64 -6.76 7.66
C PRO A 309 -5.37 -6.97 8.51
N LEU A 310 -4.62 -8.06 8.28
CA LEU A 310 -3.37 -8.31 9.00
C LEU A 310 -2.27 -7.35 8.54
N SER A 311 -2.17 -7.10 7.24
CA SER A 311 -1.24 -6.11 6.69
C SER A 311 -1.56 -4.70 7.17
N GLU A 312 -2.84 -4.31 7.19
CA GLU A 312 -3.28 -3.02 7.72
C GLU A 312 -2.92 -2.86 9.22
N VAL A 313 -3.15 -3.90 10.03
CA VAL A 313 -2.76 -3.88 11.46
C VAL A 313 -1.25 -3.77 11.66
N MET A 314 -0.44 -4.41 10.82
CA MET A 314 1.03 -4.30 10.90
C MET A 314 1.50 -2.89 10.50
N GLU A 315 0.94 -2.32 9.45
CA GLU A 315 1.25 -0.95 9.02
C GLU A 315 0.82 0.09 10.09
N ASP A 316 -0.35 -0.10 10.70
CA ASP A 316 -0.80 0.71 11.83
C ASP A 316 0.14 0.59 13.05
N MET A 317 0.64 -0.61 13.34
CA MET A 317 1.62 -0.82 14.42
C MET A 317 2.94 -0.10 14.16
N ASP A 318 3.44 -0.13 12.92
CA ASP A 318 4.67 0.57 12.53
C ASP A 318 4.48 2.09 12.61
N GLN A 319 3.36 2.61 12.09
CA GLN A 319 3.02 4.04 12.22
C GLN A 319 2.88 4.49 13.68
N LEU A 320 2.31 3.64 14.55
CA LEU A 320 2.20 3.91 15.98
C LEU A 320 3.58 3.91 16.66
N ALA A 321 4.48 3.01 16.26
CA ALA A 321 5.85 2.97 16.78
C ALA A 321 6.62 4.24 16.40
N ASP A 322 6.54 4.67 15.15
CA ASP A 322 7.17 5.90 14.65
C ASP A 322 6.64 7.14 15.39
N ARG A 323 5.31 7.27 15.52
CA ARG A 323 4.68 8.36 16.28
C ARG A 323 5.11 8.37 17.74
N LEU A 324 5.25 7.19 18.35
CA LEU A 324 5.70 7.07 19.74
C LEU A 324 7.16 7.56 19.88
N GLU A 325 8.01 7.25 18.91
CA GLU A 325 9.41 7.69 18.91
C GLU A 325 9.53 9.20 18.70
N GLU A 326 8.75 9.77 17.78
CA GLU A 326 8.64 11.21 17.57
C GLU A 326 8.16 11.94 18.84
N LEU A 327 7.11 11.43 19.50
CA LEU A 327 6.61 12.01 20.74
C LEU A 327 7.63 11.95 21.89
N LYS A 328 8.45 10.89 21.94
CA LYS A 328 9.56 10.82 22.92
C LYS A 328 10.61 11.89 22.65
N LEU A 329 10.95 12.12 21.38
CA LEU A 329 11.89 13.18 20.99
C LEU A 329 11.34 14.56 21.36
N HIS A 330 10.09 14.85 21.01
CA HIS A 330 9.42 16.10 21.36
C HIS A 330 9.39 16.35 22.87
N ARG A 331 9.18 15.30 23.67
CA ARG A 331 9.23 15.42 25.14
C ARG A 331 10.61 15.85 25.63
N VAL A 332 11.68 15.25 25.10
CA VAL A 332 13.06 15.59 25.50
C VAL A 332 13.38 17.05 25.15
N GLU A 333 12.99 17.51 23.97
CA GLU A 333 13.22 18.91 23.56
C GLU A 333 12.38 19.91 24.37
N LEU A 334 11.13 19.57 24.68
CA LEU A 334 10.29 20.39 25.57
C LEU A 334 10.85 20.45 27.00
N GLU A 335 11.40 19.35 27.52
CA GLU A 335 12.08 19.34 28.81
C GLU A 335 13.33 20.25 28.81
N ARG A 336 14.11 20.24 27.74
CA ARG A 336 15.27 21.15 27.58
C ARG A 336 14.82 22.61 27.54
N LEU A 337 13.79 22.89 26.73
CA LEU A 337 13.21 24.23 26.62
C LEU A 337 12.70 24.73 27.97
N SER A 338 11.95 23.89 28.69
CA SER A 338 11.44 24.21 30.02
C SER A 338 12.56 24.56 31.01
N ARG A 339 13.66 23.79 31.02
CA ARG A 339 14.83 24.10 31.86
C ARG A 339 15.46 25.45 31.50
N SER A 340 15.59 25.76 30.22
CA SER A 340 16.11 27.06 29.77
C SER A 340 15.18 28.21 30.16
N TYR A 341 13.87 28.04 30.02
CA TYR A 341 12.88 29.04 30.47
C TYR A 341 12.90 29.21 31.99
N GLU A 342 13.06 28.15 32.76
CA GLU A 342 13.17 28.23 34.22
C GLU A 342 14.43 28.98 34.65
N GLN A 343 15.56 28.75 33.98
CA GLN A 343 16.79 29.54 34.19
C GLN A 343 16.59 31.01 33.85
N TYR A 344 15.93 31.31 32.72
CA TYR A 344 15.61 32.67 32.32
C TYR A 344 14.70 33.37 33.34
N ASN A 345 13.65 32.69 33.80
CA ASN A 345 12.74 33.20 34.82
C ASN A 345 13.46 33.45 36.15
N ARG A 346 14.35 32.54 36.56
CA ARG A 346 15.20 32.74 37.75
C ARG A 346 16.13 33.95 37.59
N HIS A 347 16.70 34.16 36.41
CA HIS A 347 17.52 35.34 36.14
C HIS A 347 16.71 36.64 36.19
N LEU A 348 15.50 36.66 35.61
CA LEU A 348 14.59 37.81 35.70
C LEU A 348 14.19 38.13 37.14
N LEU A 349 13.88 37.10 37.94
CA LEU A 349 13.60 37.25 39.37
C LEU A 349 14.80 37.81 40.13
N TYR A 350 16.01 37.31 39.84
CA TYR A 350 17.25 37.82 40.44
C TYR A 350 17.48 39.30 40.11
N ARG A 351 17.37 39.68 38.82
CA ARG A 351 17.54 41.07 38.38
C ARG A 351 16.48 42.00 38.98
N SER A 352 15.25 41.52 39.11
CA SER A 352 14.16 42.27 39.76
C SER A 352 14.43 42.45 41.26
N GLY A 353 14.94 41.40 41.91
CA GLY A 353 15.39 41.46 43.31
C GLY A 353 16.57 42.41 43.52
N GLU A 354 17.56 42.40 42.62
CA GLU A 354 18.70 43.32 42.66
C GLU A 354 18.27 44.78 42.53
N ARG A 355 17.37 45.08 41.57
CA ARG A 355 16.78 46.42 41.43
C ARG A 355 16.03 46.86 42.68
N LEU A 356 15.28 45.95 43.31
CA LEU A 356 14.59 46.25 44.57
C LEU A 356 15.58 46.56 45.70
N LEU A 357 16.68 45.80 45.79
CA LEU A 357 17.73 46.02 46.79
C LEU A 357 18.47 47.35 46.56
N GLN A 358 18.80 47.69 45.30
CA GLN A 358 19.39 48.98 44.93
C GLN A 358 18.46 50.14 45.29
N ALA A 359 17.19 50.07 44.87
CA ALA A 359 16.19 51.10 45.21
C ALA A 359 15.96 51.21 46.72
N HIS A 360 16.05 50.09 47.46
CA HIS A 360 15.99 50.12 48.92
C HIS A 360 17.23 50.80 49.53
N GLY A 361 18.42 50.55 48.99
CA GLY A 361 19.67 51.20 49.38
C GLY A 361 19.61 52.72 49.15
N GLU A 362 19.25 53.15 47.95
CA GLU A 362 19.05 54.56 47.58
C GLU A 362 18.03 55.24 48.50
N ARG A 363 16.91 54.57 48.79
CA ARG A 363 15.91 55.07 49.76
C ARG A 363 16.51 55.24 51.15
N GLN A 364 17.31 54.29 51.64
CA GLN A 364 17.95 54.40 52.95
C GLN A 364 18.97 55.54 53.00
N GLU A 365 19.77 55.72 51.94
CA GLU A 365 20.71 56.83 51.83
C GLU A 365 19.99 58.17 51.80
N ALA A 366 18.96 58.32 50.96
CA ALA A 366 18.11 59.50 50.94
C ALA A 366 17.46 59.78 52.30
N GLN A 367 17.03 58.74 53.03
CA GLN A 367 16.45 58.89 54.37
C GLN A 367 17.50 59.31 55.41
N ARG A 368 18.75 58.85 55.29
CA ARG A 368 19.87 59.31 56.13
C ARG A 368 20.25 60.75 55.84
N GLU A 369 20.34 61.14 54.57
CA GLU A 369 20.61 62.52 54.16
C GLU A 369 19.49 63.47 54.58
N LEU A 370 18.22 63.06 54.43
CA LEU A 370 17.08 63.84 54.91
C LEU A 370 17.14 64.02 56.44
N SER A 371 17.54 62.97 57.17
CA SER A 371 17.73 63.05 58.62
C SER A 371 18.88 64.00 58.99
N ARG A 372 20.02 63.94 58.29
CA ARG A 372 21.17 64.84 58.48
C ARG A 372 20.78 66.29 58.19
N LEU A 373 20.21 66.57 57.03
CA LEU A 373 19.76 67.90 56.63
C LEU A 373 18.68 68.45 57.58
N SER A 374 17.78 67.60 58.07
CA SER A 374 16.80 68.02 59.08
C SER A 374 17.45 68.38 60.41
N GLY A 375 18.54 67.69 60.80
CA GLY A 375 19.35 68.02 61.97
C GLY A 375 20.13 69.32 61.80
N GLU A 376 20.75 69.52 60.64
CA GLU A 376 21.46 70.77 60.29
C GLU A 376 20.52 71.96 60.23
N LEU A 377 19.31 71.79 59.67
CA LEU A 377 18.29 72.83 59.64
C LEU A 377 17.83 73.21 61.05
N ARG A 378 17.66 72.23 61.95
CA ARG A 378 17.33 72.50 63.37
C ARG A 378 18.46 73.26 64.06
N ALA A 379 19.71 72.81 63.91
CA ALA A 379 20.87 73.49 64.49
C ALA A 379 21.04 74.92 63.93
N ALA A 380 20.80 75.12 62.64
CA ALA A 380 20.83 76.44 62.01
C ALA A 380 19.67 77.33 62.48
N ALA A 381 18.48 76.76 62.71
CA ALA A 381 17.34 77.50 63.26
C ALA A 381 17.62 77.95 64.70
N GLU A 382 18.15 77.05 65.55
CA GLU A 382 18.58 77.37 66.93
C GLU A 382 19.71 78.41 66.94
N GLY A 383 20.70 78.27 66.06
CA GLY A 383 21.79 79.23 65.90
C GLY A 383 21.29 80.61 65.44
N ARG A 384 20.30 80.65 64.53
CA ARG A 384 19.67 81.90 64.09
C ARG A 384 18.93 82.58 65.23
N GLU A 385 18.25 81.82 66.08
CA GLU A 385 17.56 82.36 67.26
C GLU A 385 18.57 82.94 68.28
N GLN A 386 19.71 82.26 68.50
CA GLN A 386 20.79 82.77 69.36
C GLN A 386 21.46 84.03 68.80
N ILE A 387 21.73 84.07 67.49
CA ILE A 387 22.31 85.25 66.82
C ILE A 387 21.34 86.43 66.85
N ALA A 388 20.04 86.19 66.63
CA ALA A 388 19.03 87.23 66.75
C ALA A 388 19.00 87.84 68.16
N ALA A 389 19.09 87.01 69.20
CA ALA A 389 19.20 87.46 70.59
C ALA A 389 20.50 88.25 70.86
N ALA A 390 21.63 87.83 70.28
CA ALA A 390 22.91 88.54 70.40
C ALA A 390 22.92 89.88 69.64
N GLN A 391 22.28 89.95 68.47
CA GLN A 391 22.14 91.20 67.71
C GLN A 391 21.30 92.22 68.48
N THR A 392 20.20 91.81 69.11
CA THR A 392 19.42 92.73 69.95
C THR A 392 20.27 93.31 71.09
N ALA A 393 21.15 92.51 71.71
CA ALA A 393 22.03 93.00 72.78
C ALA A 393 23.16 93.93 72.27
N ASN A 394 23.74 93.65 71.10
CA ASN A 394 24.78 94.51 70.50
C ASN A 394 24.22 95.83 69.93
N GLN A 395 22.98 95.82 69.43
CA GLN A 395 22.31 97.05 68.99
C GLN A 395 22.15 98.03 70.15
N GLU A 396 21.90 97.53 71.36
CA GLU A 396 21.84 98.34 72.58
C GLU A 396 23.21 98.94 72.95
N GLN A 397 24.32 98.24 72.67
CA GLN A 397 25.68 98.71 72.97
C GLN A 397 26.22 99.72 71.95
N THR A 398 25.92 99.54 70.67
CA THR A 398 26.40 100.43 69.58
C THR A 398 25.77 101.82 69.64
N VAL A 399 24.48 101.90 70.00
CA VAL A 399 23.82 103.18 70.27
C VAL A 399 24.50 103.95 71.41
N ALA A 400 25.11 103.24 72.38
CA ALA A 400 25.90 103.89 73.44
C ALA A 400 27.27 104.38 72.94
N ALA A 401 27.97 103.61 72.09
CA ALA A 401 29.31 103.95 71.60
C ALA A 401 29.33 105.05 70.52
N ASP A 402 28.32 105.12 69.64
CA ASP A 402 28.22 106.20 68.64
C ASP A 402 27.98 107.58 69.30
N SER A 403 27.39 107.59 70.51
CA SER A 403 27.29 108.82 71.33
C SER A 403 28.64 109.28 71.92
N GLU A 404 29.64 108.40 72.00
CA GLU A 404 31.00 108.71 72.47
C GLU A 404 31.95 109.11 71.33
N LEU A 405 31.74 108.63 70.10
CA LEU A 405 32.63 108.87 68.95
C LEU A 405 32.36 110.17 68.17
N GLU A 406 31.19 110.81 68.29
CA GLU A 406 30.95 112.15 67.73
C GLU A 406 31.75 113.28 68.45
N LEU A 407 32.37 113.00 69.60
CA LEU A 407 33.07 114.01 70.42
C LEU A 407 34.59 114.12 70.18
N LEU A 408 35.23 113.25 69.40
CA LEU A 408 36.69 113.12 69.39
C LEU A 408 37.31 112.84 67.99
N GLY A 409 37.01 113.67 66.99
CA GLY A 409 37.55 113.47 65.64
C GLY A 409 37.72 114.72 64.77
N ARG A 410 38.63 115.64 65.15
CA ARG A 410 39.14 116.68 64.23
C ARG A 410 40.67 116.81 64.33
N SER A 411 41.32 116.65 63.17
CA SER A 411 42.67 117.12 62.80
C SER A 411 43.83 116.26 63.34
N GLU A 412 44.91 115.93 62.61
CA GLU A 412 45.65 116.53 61.48
C GLU A 412 46.32 115.36 60.68
N ALA A 413 46.35 115.24 59.34
CA ALA A 413 47.04 116.04 58.29
C ALA A 413 48.51 116.36 58.64
N MET A 414 49.54 116.29 57.81
CA MET A 414 49.81 115.94 56.41
C MET A 414 51.36 115.97 56.35
N GLU A 415 52.06 114.87 56.02
CA GLU A 415 53.48 114.95 55.56
C GLU A 415 54.04 113.62 54.98
N LYS A 416 53.29 112.91 54.12
CA LYS A 416 53.77 111.73 53.36
C LYS A 416 53.35 111.72 51.89
N GLN A 417 53.31 112.90 51.27
CA GLN A 417 52.87 113.05 49.88
C GLN A 417 54.03 113.11 48.87
N HIS A 418 55.29 113.11 49.33
CA HIS A 418 56.45 113.27 48.46
C HIS A 418 57.26 111.97 48.21
N GLU A 419 56.98 110.87 48.94
CA GLU A 419 57.57 109.54 48.71
C GLU A 419 56.77 108.68 47.70
N LEU A 420 55.51 109.05 47.40
CA LEU A 420 54.59 108.27 46.58
C LEU A 420 54.88 108.40 45.06
N GLU A 421 55.19 109.60 44.59
CA GLU A 421 55.30 109.88 43.14
C GLU A 421 56.49 109.19 42.47
N GLN A 422 57.57 108.91 43.20
CA GLN A 422 58.76 108.26 42.65
C GLN A 422 58.61 106.74 42.50
N THR A 423 57.72 106.10 43.28
CA THR A 423 57.45 104.66 43.18
C THR A 423 56.37 104.34 42.14
N GLU A 424 55.44 105.26 41.89
CA GLU A 424 54.40 105.10 40.86
C GLU A 424 54.97 105.02 39.43
N GLN A 425 56.07 105.72 39.13
CA GLN A 425 56.62 105.75 37.78
C GLN A 425 57.35 104.45 37.40
N ALA A 426 58.08 103.83 38.33
CA ALA A 426 58.76 102.55 38.10
C ALA A 426 57.80 101.35 37.97
N LEU A 427 56.63 101.43 38.63
CA LEU A 427 55.59 100.40 38.53
C LEU A 427 54.93 100.40 37.14
N ARG A 428 54.62 101.58 36.59
CA ARG A 428 53.95 101.70 35.28
C ARG A 428 54.78 101.12 34.12
N GLU A 429 56.10 101.27 34.15
CA GLU A 429 56.96 100.73 33.10
C GLU A 429 57.04 99.19 33.13
N THR A 430 57.01 98.58 34.32
CA THR A 430 57.01 97.10 34.46
C THR A 430 55.65 96.48 34.16
N GLU A 431 54.55 97.16 34.48
CA GLU A 431 53.18 96.76 34.12
C GLU A 431 53.00 96.69 32.60
N THR A 432 53.44 97.71 31.86
CA THR A 432 53.30 97.72 30.39
C THR A 432 54.09 96.60 29.70
N TYR A 433 55.25 96.20 30.24
CA TYR A 433 56.04 95.09 29.70
C TYR A 433 55.41 93.72 30.01
N ALA A 434 54.83 93.56 31.21
CA ALA A 434 54.10 92.36 31.60
C ALA A 434 52.82 92.16 30.79
N GLU A 435 52.06 93.24 30.54
CA GLU A 435 50.85 93.19 29.71
C GLU A 435 51.17 92.77 28.27
N GLN A 436 52.24 93.30 27.67
CA GLN A 436 52.65 92.92 26.32
C GLN A 436 53.11 91.45 26.23
N ALA A 437 53.80 90.93 27.25
CA ALA A 437 54.18 89.52 27.30
C ALA A 437 52.96 88.59 27.48
N GLN A 438 52.00 89.00 28.31
CA GLN A 438 50.76 88.26 28.55
C GLN A 438 49.87 88.22 27.29
N GLN A 439 49.81 89.30 26.51
CA GLN A 439 49.12 89.35 25.23
C GLN A 439 49.75 88.40 24.18
N ARG A 440 51.08 88.28 24.14
CA ARG A 440 51.76 87.33 23.23
C ARG A 440 51.52 85.87 23.64
N LEU A 441 51.56 85.56 24.94
CA LEU A 441 51.29 84.21 25.44
C LEU A 441 49.84 83.78 25.17
N THR A 442 48.87 84.67 25.42
CA THR A 442 47.45 84.39 25.15
C THR A 442 47.16 84.22 23.66
N ALA A 443 47.84 84.97 22.78
CA ALA A 443 47.73 84.76 21.33
C ALA A 443 48.32 83.41 20.89
N ALA A 444 49.47 82.99 21.45
CA ALA A 444 50.07 81.69 21.14
C ALA A 444 49.22 80.51 21.64
N LEU A 445 48.65 80.61 22.85
CA LEU A 445 47.74 79.60 23.40
C LEU A 445 46.49 79.43 22.54
N ARG A 446 45.85 80.53 22.11
CA ARG A 446 44.71 80.48 21.17
C ARG A 446 45.07 79.85 19.82
N GLY A 447 46.29 80.09 19.34
CA GLY A 447 46.82 79.45 18.14
C GLY A 447 46.92 77.92 18.27
N CYS A 448 47.52 77.44 19.36
CA CYS A 448 47.59 76.00 19.66
C CYS A 448 46.20 75.37 19.84
N GLU A 449 45.31 76.01 20.61
CA GLU A 449 43.92 75.54 20.78
C GLU A 449 43.18 75.40 19.44
N SER A 450 43.35 76.37 18.53
CA SER A 450 42.73 76.32 17.20
C SER A 450 43.30 75.20 16.32
N ALA A 451 44.60 74.91 16.42
CA ALA A 451 45.27 73.83 15.69
C ALA A 451 44.88 72.45 16.24
N GLU A 452 44.77 72.31 17.57
CA GLU A 452 44.27 71.09 18.22
C GLU A 452 42.82 70.80 17.80
N LEU A 453 41.95 71.83 17.81
CA LEU A 453 40.56 71.67 17.39
C LEU A 453 40.43 71.31 15.89
N ALA A 454 41.33 71.80 15.04
CA ALA A 454 41.39 71.41 13.63
C ALA A 454 41.90 69.96 13.45
N ALA A 455 42.92 69.55 14.20
CA ALA A 455 43.41 68.17 14.19
C ALA A 455 42.36 67.18 14.70
N ASP A 456 41.61 67.54 15.74
CA ASP A 456 40.51 66.72 16.27
C ASP A 456 39.35 66.59 15.27
N LYS A 457 39.00 67.67 14.55
CA LYS A 457 38.03 67.60 13.46
C LYS A 457 38.50 66.69 12.33
N ALA A 458 39.77 66.79 11.93
CA ALA A 458 40.34 65.94 10.90
C ALA A 458 40.36 64.46 11.31
N ARG A 459 40.71 64.16 12.57
CA ARG A 459 40.66 62.79 13.13
C ARG A 459 39.24 62.23 13.16
N LYS A 460 38.25 63.03 13.56
CA LYS A 460 36.83 62.63 13.53
C LYS A 460 36.36 62.32 12.13
N LEU A 461 36.64 63.20 11.16
CA LEU A 461 36.27 62.97 9.76
C LEU A 461 36.96 61.72 9.19
N GLN A 462 38.24 61.50 9.52
CA GLN A 462 38.94 60.28 9.11
C GLN A 462 38.31 59.02 9.71
N ALA A 463 37.91 59.06 10.99
CA ALA A 463 37.24 57.94 11.64
C ALA A 463 35.87 57.66 10.99
N GLU A 464 35.07 58.69 10.72
CA GLU A 464 33.77 58.56 10.04
C GLU A 464 33.93 57.94 8.63
N LEU A 465 34.92 58.38 7.85
CA LEU A 465 35.18 57.83 6.52
C LEU A 465 35.64 56.36 6.57
N LEU A 466 36.45 55.98 7.57
CA LEU A 466 36.86 54.59 7.77
C LEU A 466 35.70 53.69 8.24
N GLU A 467 34.77 54.24 9.02
CA GLU A 467 33.54 53.55 9.41
C GLU A 467 32.64 53.30 8.20
N MET A 468 32.36 54.35 7.40
CA MET A 468 31.59 54.20 6.15
C MET A 468 32.22 53.21 5.16
N GLN A 469 33.56 53.17 5.10
CA GLN A 469 34.27 52.20 4.27
C GLN A 469 34.05 50.77 4.76
N ARG A 470 34.10 50.53 6.08
CA ARG A 470 33.85 49.20 6.67
C ARG A 470 32.43 48.76 6.41
N ASP A 471 31.45 49.64 6.66
CA ASP A 471 30.04 49.36 6.41
C ASP A 471 29.81 48.99 4.93
N GLY A 472 30.37 49.76 4.01
CA GLY A 472 30.26 49.47 2.57
C GLY A 472 30.94 48.17 2.14
N LEU A 473 32.03 47.76 2.78
CA LEU A 473 32.68 46.47 2.53
C LEU A 473 31.86 45.31 3.11
N GLU A 474 31.29 45.46 4.30
CA GLU A 474 30.39 44.45 4.89
C GLU A 474 29.13 44.25 4.04
N GLU A 475 28.54 45.34 3.53
CA GLU A 475 27.42 45.26 2.59
C GLU A 475 27.80 44.52 1.29
N LEU A 476 28.97 44.79 0.73
CA LEU A 476 29.45 44.12 -0.48
C LEU A 476 29.76 42.64 -0.24
N ASP A 477 30.36 42.29 0.90
CA ASP A 477 30.61 40.90 1.30
C ASP A 477 29.27 40.15 1.47
N GLY A 478 28.26 40.80 2.06
CA GLY A 478 26.90 40.26 2.18
C GLY A 478 26.27 39.97 0.81
N LEU A 479 26.30 40.96 -0.09
CA LEU A 479 25.78 40.79 -1.46
C LEU A 479 26.55 39.73 -2.26
N ALA A 480 27.87 39.65 -2.09
CA ALA A 480 28.69 38.64 -2.77
C ALA A 480 28.39 37.22 -2.25
N ALA A 481 28.10 37.07 -0.96
CA ALA A 481 27.66 35.79 -0.40
C ALA A 481 26.28 35.38 -0.93
N GLU A 482 25.32 36.30 -0.99
CA GLU A 482 23.99 36.05 -1.56
C GLU A 482 24.05 35.67 -3.06
N LEU A 483 24.96 36.29 -3.81
CA LEU A 483 25.17 36.04 -5.22
C LEU A 483 26.13 34.88 -5.50
N GLU A 484 26.70 34.26 -4.47
CA GLU A 484 27.75 33.22 -4.56
C GLU A 484 28.96 33.64 -5.45
N LEU A 485 29.36 34.91 -5.38
CA LEU A 485 30.50 35.44 -6.12
C LEU A 485 31.82 35.05 -5.43
N ALA A 486 32.32 33.85 -5.73
CA ALA A 486 33.52 33.28 -5.11
C ALA A 486 34.77 34.17 -5.20
N ASP A 487 34.94 34.90 -6.30
CA ASP A 487 36.12 35.74 -6.54
C ASP A 487 36.11 37.05 -5.72
N HIS A 488 34.99 37.42 -5.08
CA HIS A 488 34.88 38.67 -4.31
C HIS A 488 35.90 38.77 -3.17
N GLY A 489 36.13 37.66 -2.45
CA GLY A 489 37.05 37.63 -1.32
C GLY A 489 38.52 37.90 -1.69
N VAL A 490 38.89 37.81 -2.98
CA VAL A 490 40.21 38.24 -3.48
C VAL A 490 40.30 39.76 -3.50
N TYR A 491 39.20 40.44 -3.80
CA TYR A 491 39.10 41.90 -3.89
C TYR A 491 39.00 42.57 -2.52
N THR A 492 38.31 41.96 -1.55
CA THR A 492 38.20 42.48 -0.16
C THR A 492 39.58 42.62 0.52
N ARG A 493 40.55 41.77 0.14
CA ARG A 493 41.93 41.81 0.66
C ARG A 493 42.71 43.08 0.29
N TYR A 494 42.33 43.79 -0.76
CA TYR A 494 42.98 45.04 -1.15
C TYR A 494 42.61 46.23 -0.25
N TRP A 495 41.58 46.10 0.59
CA TRP A 495 41.03 47.18 1.40
C TRP A 495 41.43 47.14 2.90
N SER A 496 42.29 46.20 3.31
CA SER A 496 42.67 46.00 4.72
C SER A 496 44.20 46.02 4.89
N PRO A 497 44.79 46.84 5.81
CA PRO A 497 44.16 47.70 6.83
C PRO A 497 43.92 49.16 6.41
N GLU A 498 44.52 49.62 5.31
CA GLU A 498 44.43 50.99 4.79
C GLU A 498 43.83 50.98 3.37
N PRO A 499 43.16 52.07 2.94
CA PRO A 499 42.62 52.16 1.60
C PRO A 499 43.75 52.06 0.55
N PRO A 500 43.58 51.26 -0.50
CA PRO A 500 44.61 51.05 -1.51
C PRO A 500 44.90 52.35 -2.27
N GLU A 501 46.17 52.65 -2.49
CA GLU A 501 46.60 53.83 -3.26
C GLU A 501 46.30 53.70 -4.77
N ASP A 502 46.15 52.46 -5.28
CA ASP A 502 45.86 52.14 -6.69
C ASP A 502 44.48 51.46 -6.85
N THR A 503 43.78 51.84 -7.92
CA THR A 503 42.42 51.36 -8.27
C THR A 503 42.41 50.37 -9.44
N ALA A 504 43.57 49.86 -9.87
CA ALA A 504 43.67 48.91 -10.99
C ALA A 504 42.82 47.63 -10.82
N PHE A 505 42.61 47.15 -9.60
CA PHE A 505 41.81 45.95 -9.31
C PHE A 505 40.31 46.13 -9.68
N VAL A 506 39.81 47.36 -9.75
CA VAL A 506 38.40 47.67 -10.06
C VAL A 506 38.01 47.20 -11.46
N GLN A 507 38.94 47.26 -12.43
CA GLN A 507 38.67 46.79 -13.79
C GLN A 507 38.54 45.26 -13.85
N ALA A 508 39.40 44.53 -13.12
CA ALA A 508 39.32 43.08 -13.01
C ALA A 508 38.02 42.66 -12.32
N TRP A 509 37.67 43.32 -11.20
CA TRP A 509 36.42 43.07 -10.48
C TRP A 509 35.18 43.26 -11.37
N ARG A 510 35.10 44.36 -12.14
CA ARG A 510 33.99 44.60 -13.07
C ARG A 510 33.85 43.53 -14.15
N ARG A 511 34.97 43.00 -14.65
CA ARG A 511 34.96 41.93 -15.64
C ARG A 511 34.43 40.64 -15.04
N ASP A 512 34.89 40.28 -13.84
CA ASP A 512 34.51 39.03 -13.19
C ASP A 512 33.04 39.05 -12.75
N VAL A 513 32.55 40.19 -12.23
CA VAL A 513 31.11 40.41 -11.99
C VAL A 513 30.30 40.30 -13.28
N GLY A 514 30.81 40.83 -14.39
CA GLY A 514 30.18 40.71 -15.71
C GLY A 514 30.10 39.27 -16.21
N ALA A 515 31.17 38.49 -16.01
CA ALA A 515 31.20 37.06 -16.35
C ALA A 515 30.24 36.25 -15.48
N HIS A 516 30.20 36.50 -14.18
CA HIS A 516 29.27 35.87 -13.25
C HIS A 516 27.81 36.15 -13.61
N ARG A 517 27.50 37.40 -13.96
CA ARG A 517 26.16 37.78 -14.44
C ARG A 517 25.76 37.02 -15.71
N ALA A 518 26.68 36.83 -16.65
CA ALA A 518 26.41 36.06 -17.87
C ALA A 518 26.19 34.57 -17.57
N ALA A 519 26.97 34.00 -16.62
CA ALA A 519 26.79 32.62 -16.17
C ALA A 519 25.43 32.41 -15.48
N LEU A 520 25.02 33.33 -14.60
CA LEU A 520 23.70 33.30 -13.95
C LEU A 520 22.56 33.39 -14.97
N ALA A 521 22.68 34.24 -15.99
CA ALA A 521 21.70 34.34 -17.06
C ALA A 521 21.58 33.02 -17.85
N GLY A 522 22.72 32.38 -18.16
CA GLY A 522 22.73 31.07 -18.81
C GLY A 522 22.15 29.96 -17.94
N ALA A 523 22.43 29.96 -16.64
CA ALA A 523 21.86 29.01 -15.69
C ALA A 523 20.34 29.17 -15.56
N ALA A 524 19.84 30.41 -15.52
CA ALA A 524 18.41 30.70 -15.50
C ALA A 524 17.70 30.20 -16.77
N GLU A 525 18.29 30.42 -17.95
CA GLU A 525 17.75 29.89 -19.22
C GLU A 525 17.72 28.36 -19.23
N LEU A 526 18.77 27.71 -18.72
CA LEU A 526 18.83 26.25 -18.63
C LEU A 526 17.79 25.70 -17.65
N ALA A 527 17.58 26.36 -16.50
CA ALA A 527 16.57 25.99 -15.52
C ALA A 527 15.13 26.13 -16.09
N GLU A 528 14.87 27.16 -16.89
CA GLU A 528 13.57 27.28 -17.56
C GLU A 528 13.36 26.19 -18.62
N ARG A 529 14.38 25.85 -19.42
CA ARG A 529 14.31 24.72 -20.36
C ARG A 529 14.09 23.38 -19.66
N GLU A 530 14.73 23.16 -18.51
CA GLU A 530 14.51 21.97 -17.69
C GLU A 530 13.07 21.91 -17.16
N ARG A 531 12.54 23.04 -16.67
CA ARG A 531 11.13 23.15 -16.23
C ARG A 531 10.15 22.85 -17.36
N GLU A 532 10.39 23.39 -18.55
CA GLU A 532 9.55 23.13 -19.73
C GLU A 532 9.59 21.65 -20.14
N ALA A 533 10.79 21.05 -20.19
CA ALA A 533 10.95 19.62 -20.46
C ALA A 533 10.25 18.76 -19.39
N GLY A 534 10.37 19.12 -18.11
CA GLY A 534 9.68 18.43 -17.02
C GLY A 534 8.15 18.50 -17.13
N ARG A 535 7.61 19.65 -17.56
CA ARG A 535 6.16 19.79 -17.84
C ARG A 535 5.72 18.89 -18.99
N LEU A 536 6.48 18.83 -20.07
CA LEU A 536 6.17 17.97 -21.22
C LEU A 536 6.20 16.48 -20.84
N VAL A 537 7.19 16.06 -20.05
CA VAL A 537 7.25 14.68 -19.54
C VAL A 537 6.02 14.35 -18.69
N ALA A 538 5.64 15.23 -17.76
CA ALA A 538 4.45 15.03 -16.95
C ALA A 538 3.16 14.96 -17.79
N GLU A 539 3.06 15.76 -18.86
CA GLU A 539 1.92 15.70 -19.78
C GLU A 539 1.88 14.38 -20.56
N PHE A 540 3.03 13.91 -21.08
CA PHE A 540 3.11 12.62 -21.76
C PHE A 540 2.83 11.44 -20.85
N ASP A 541 3.30 11.47 -19.59
CA ASP A 541 3.00 10.42 -18.61
C ASP A 541 1.50 10.36 -18.31
N ARG A 542 0.83 11.52 -18.21
CA ARG A 542 -0.63 11.58 -18.06
C ARG A 542 -1.34 10.98 -19.27
N GLN A 543 -0.97 11.37 -20.49
CA GLN A 543 -1.55 10.83 -21.72
C GLN A 543 -1.33 9.31 -21.83
N LEU A 544 -0.15 8.81 -21.45
CA LEU A 544 0.16 7.39 -21.43
C LEU A 544 -0.67 6.64 -20.39
N GLY A 545 -0.93 7.25 -19.23
CA GLY A 545 -1.83 6.75 -18.21
C GLY A 545 -3.27 6.60 -18.71
N GLU A 546 -3.79 7.63 -19.37
CA GLU A 546 -5.13 7.64 -19.99
C GLU A 546 -5.27 6.53 -21.04
N LEU A 547 -4.31 6.40 -21.96
CA LEU A 547 -4.31 5.35 -22.99
C LEU A 547 -4.21 3.93 -22.41
N ARG A 548 -3.47 3.75 -21.30
CA ARG A 548 -3.39 2.45 -20.61
C ARG A 548 -4.72 2.09 -19.96
N ALA A 549 -5.38 3.05 -19.32
CA ALA A 549 -6.70 2.85 -18.73
C ALA A 549 -7.75 2.48 -19.80
N GLU A 550 -7.75 3.16 -20.94
CA GLU A 550 -8.64 2.82 -22.07
C GLU A 550 -8.41 1.40 -22.59
N ARG A 551 -7.14 0.99 -22.73
CA ARG A 551 -6.79 -0.39 -23.11
C ARG A 551 -7.30 -1.40 -22.08
N ASP A 552 -7.08 -1.15 -20.80
CA ASP A 552 -7.46 -2.08 -19.73
C ASP A 552 -8.99 -2.22 -19.63
N GLU A 553 -9.73 -1.13 -19.82
CA GLU A 553 -11.19 -1.15 -19.91
C GLU A 553 -11.66 -1.94 -21.14
N ALA A 554 -11.04 -1.75 -22.31
CA ALA A 554 -11.35 -2.51 -23.52
C ALA A 554 -11.05 -4.01 -23.36
N GLU A 555 -9.94 -4.38 -22.71
CA GLU A 555 -9.61 -5.78 -22.41
C GLU A 555 -10.63 -6.41 -21.45
N LEU A 556 -11.03 -5.70 -20.39
CA LEU A 556 -12.04 -6.17 -19.45
C LEU A 556 -13.40 -6.36 -20.15
N ALA A 557 -13.80 -5.40 -20.99
CA ALA A 557 -15.02 -5.48 -21.79
C ALA A 557 -14.98 -6.67 -22.76
N MET A 558 -13.84 -6.95 -23.39
CA MET A 558 -13.68 -8.11 -24.27
C MET A 558 -13.80 -9.44 -23.49
N ARG A 559 -13.16 -9.56 -22.32
CA ARG A 559 -13.21 -10.78 -21.49
C ARG A 559 -14.62 -11.03 -20.98
N THR A 560 -15.28 -10.02 -20.43
CA THR A 560 -16.67 -10.12 -19.96
C THR A 560 -17.65 -10.45 -21.08
N ALA A 561 -17.47 -9.88 -22.28
CA ALA A 561 -18.28 -10.23 -23.44
C ALA A 561 -18.05 -11.68 -23.90
N ALA A 562 -16.80 -12.18 -23.86
CA ALA A 562 -16.49 -13.57 -24.19
C ALA A 562 -17.12 -14.55 -23.20
N GLU A 563 -17.03 -14.29 -21.90
CA GLU A 563 -17.66 -15.09 -20.85
C GLU A 563 -19.19 -15.09 -20.97
N ALA A 564 -19.79 -13.94 -21.26
CA ALA A 564 -21.23 -13.82 -21.50
C ALA A 564 -21.66 -14.62 -22.73
N ALA A 565 -20.87 -14.60 -23.81
CA ALA A 565 -21.13 -15.38 -25.01
C ALA A 565 -21.04 -16.89 -24.77
N GLU A 566 -20.01 -17.35 -24.05
CA GLU A 566 -19.89 -18.76 -23.64
C GLU A 566 -21.09 -19.20 -22.79
N THR A 567 -21.46 -18.39 -21.80
CA THR A 567 -22.61 -18.66 -20.92
C THR A 567 -23.91 -18.73 -21.71
N ALA A 568 -24.14 -17.80 -22.65
CA ALA A 568 -25.31 -17.81 -23.53
C ALA A 568 -25.36 -19.05 -24.44
N LEU A 569 -24.20 -19.48 -24.96
CA LEU A 569 -24.08 -20.69 -25.77
C LEU A 569 -24.42 -21.95 -24.96
N TYR A 570 -23.92 -22.04 -23.72
CA TYR A 570 -24.27 -23.12 -22.80
C TYR A 570 -25.77 -23.15 -22.48
N ALA A 571 -26.35 -22.01 -22.10
CA ALA A 571 -27.79 -21.91 -21.82
C ALA A 571 -28.64 -22.27 -23.03
N TRP A 572 -28.19 -21.92 -24.24
CA TRP A 572 -28.88 -22.30 -25.47
C TRP A 572 -28.79 -23.80 -25.77
N LYS A 573 -27.62 -24.44 -25.57
CA LYS A 573 -27.47 -25.91 -25.65
C LYS A 573 -28.41 -26.62 -24.67
N GLU A 574 -28.56 -26.11 -23.45
CA GLU A 574 -29.50 -26.66 -22.47
C GLU A 574 -30.97 -26.51 -22.93
N ARG A 575 -31.36 -25.34 -23.44
CA ARG A 575 -32.71 -25.15 -24.00
C ARG A 575 -33.00 -26.08 -25.17
N LEU A 576 -32.01 -26.41 -25.99
CA LEU A 576 -32.15 -27.38 -27.09
C LEU A 576 -32.43 -28.79 -26.57
N LEU A 577 -31.81 -29.19 -25.45
CA LEU A 577 -32.09 -30.47 -24.80
C LEU A 577 -33.51 -30.52 -24.23
N VAL A 578 -33.94 -29.46 -23.53
CA VAL A 578 -35.32 -29.37 -23.01
C VAL A 578 -36.34 -29.38 -24.16
N TRP A 579 -36.06 -28.65 -25.24
CA TRP A 579 -36.91 -28.65 -26.43
C TRP A 579 -37.04 -30.04 -27.05
N ARG A 580 -35.94 -30.82 -27.11
CA ARG A 580 -35.95 -32.22 -27.58
C ARG A 580 -36.91 -33.08 -26.76
N GLU A 581 -36.89 -32.94 -25.44
CA GLU A 581 -37.78 -33.72 -24.56
C GLU A 581 -39.26 -33.36 -24.76
N GLY A 582 -39.55 -32.12 -25.16
CA GLY A 582 -40.91 -31.68 -25.53
C GLY A 582 -41.43 -32.21 -26.88
N LEU A 583 -40.60 -32.86 -27.69
CA LEU A 583 -41.01 -33.36 -29.02
C LEU A 583 -41.74 -34.70 -28.92
N ALA A 584 -43.05 -34.70 -29.13
CA ALA A 584 -43.87 -35.92 -29.16
C ALA A 584 -43.82 -36.65 -30.52
N GLU A 585 -43.91 -35.89 -31.61
CA GLU A 585 -44.07 -36.44 -32.96
C GLU A 585 -42.76 -36.62 -33.73
N LEU A 586 -41.78 -35.75 -33.48
CA LEU A 586 -40.48 -35.75 -34.14
C LEU A 586 -39.45 -36.38 -33.20
N ARG A 587 -39.17 -37.68 -33.38
CA ARG A 587 -38.10 -38.34 -32.64
C ARG A 587 -36.74 -38.06 -33.26
N LEU A 588 -36.00 -37.12 -32.67
CA LEU A 588 -34.59 -36.90 -32.94
C LEU A 588 -33.76 -38.03 -32.32
N ARG A 589 -32.94 -38.69 -33.13
CA ARG A 589 -31.97 -39.70 -32.72
C ARG A 589 -30.71 -39.04 -32.17
N GLU A 590 -29.91 -39.81 -31.44
CA GLU A 590 -28.64 -39.37 -30.84
C GLU A 590 -27.69 -38.74 -31.87
N ALA A 591 -27.53 -39.33 -33.05
CA ALA A 591 -26.68 -38.79 -34.12
C ALA A 591 -27.12 -37.39 -34.60
N GLN A 592 -28.42 -37.10 -34.63
CA GLN A 592 -28.95 -35.80 -35.04
C GLN A 592 -28.74 -34.75 -33.94
N LEU A 593 -28.78 -35.17 -32.68
CA LEU A 593 -28.47 -34.33 -31.53
C LEU A 593 -26.97 -33.99 -31.48
N GLN A 594 -26.09 -34.96 -31.70
CA GLN A 594 -24.65 -34.75 -31.80
C GLN A 594 -24.31 -33.76 -32.92
N ALA A 595 -24.92 -33.91 -34.10
CA ALA A 595 -24.75 -32.98 -35.22
C ALA A 595 -25.24 -31.56 -34.87
N LEU A 596 -26.38 -31.44 -34.18
CA LEU A 596 -26.93 -30.17 -33.71
C LEU A 596 -26.03 -29.52 -32.64
N GLN A 597 -25.47 -30.30 -31.72
CA GLN A 597 -24.54 -29.84 -30.69
C GLN A 597 -23.18 -29.41 -31.28
N ALA A 598 -22.64 -30.17 -32.24
CA ALA A 598 -21.42 -29.80 -32.94
C ALA A 598 -21.62 -28.51 -33.76
N ALA A 599 -22.73 -28.39 -34.49
CA ALA A 599 -23.07 -27.16 -35.20
C ALA A 599 -23.29 -25.99 -34.24
N SER A 600 -23.84 -26.25 -33.05
CA SER A 600 -23.99 -25.23 -32.00
C SER A 600 -22.64 -24.77 -31.43
N GLY A 601 -21.66 -25.67 -31.29
CA GLY A 601 -20.31 -25.33 -30.84
C GLY A 601 -19.49 -24.57 -31.88
N ALA A 602 -19.81 -24.77 -33.16
CA ALA A 602 -19.20 -24.03 -34.27
C ALA A 602 -19.71 -22.57 -34.40
N LEU A 603 -20.74 -22.19 -33.65
CA LEU A 603 -21.23 -20.81 -33.63
C LEU A 603 -20.26 -19.93 -32.83
N GLY A 604 -19.40 -19.23 -33.55
CA GLY A 604 -18.54 -18.17 -33.03
C GLY A 604 -18.90 -16.81 -33.61
N TYR A 605 -18.19 -15.76 -33.18
CA TYR A 605 -18.35 -14.40 -33.70
C TYR A 605 -18.18 -14.33 -35.24
N GLU A 606 -17.24 -15.10 -35.79
CA GLU A 606 -16.95 -15.11 -37.24
C GLU A 606 -17.87 -16.00 -38.08
N GLN A 607 -18.54 -17.00 -37.47
CA GLN A 607 -19.34 -17.99 -38.19
C GLN A 607 -20.73 -18.16 -37.57
N GLN A 608 -21.63 -17.23 -37.88
CA GLN A 608 -23.03 -17.25 -37.42
C GLN A 608 -23.95 -18.06 -38.34
N ARG A 609 -23.59 -19.30 -38.68
CA ARG A 609 -24.41 -20.14 -39.57
C ARG A 609 -25.51 -20.87 -38.80
N LEU A 610 -26.54 -20.13 -38.41
CA LEU A 610 -27.76 -20.67 -37.77
C LEU A 610 -28.44 -21.77 -38.61
N GLU A 611 -28.31 -21.73 -39.93
CA GLU A 611 -28.87 -22.75 -40.82
C GLU A 611 -28.24 -24.13 -40.61
N ALA A 612 -26.93 -24.18 -40.35
CA ALA A 612 -26.21 -25.44 -40.10
C ALA A 612 -26.75 -26.18 -38.87
N VAL A 613 -27.27 -25.44 -37.89
CA VAL A 613 -27.87 -26.00 -36.68
C VAL A 613 -29.28 -26.54 -36.95
N ARG A 614 -30.02 -25.93 -37.89
CA ARG A 614 -31.39 -26.35 -38.23
C ARG A 614 -31.42 -27.54 -39.18
N GLU A 615 -30.35 -27.75 -39.93
CA GLU A 615 -30.28 -28.76 -40.98
C GLU A 615 -30.50 -30.20 -40.47
N PRO A 616 -29.88 -30.67 -39.36
CA PRO A 616 -30.13 -32.01 -38.82
C PRO A 616 -31.61 -32.22 -38.44
N VAL A 617 -32.27 -31.17 -37.94
CA VAL A 617 -33.69 -31.21 -37.56
C VAL A 617 -34.58 -31.27 -38.81
N ARG A 618 -34.28 -30.48 -39.85
CA ARG A 618 -35.02 -30.53 -41.12
C ARG A 618 -34.94 -31.90 -41.76
N GLN A 619 -33.73 -32.46 -41.86
CA GLN A 619 -33.54 -33.79 -42.42
C GLN A 619 -34.28 -34.87 -41.63
N ALA A 620 -34.27 -34.79 -40.30
CA ALA A 620 -35.06 -35.70 -39.46
C ALA A 620 -36.57 -35.55 -39.70
N ALA A 621 -37.06 -34.33 -39.90
CA ALA A 621 -38.47 -34.05 -40.18
C ALA A 621 -38.91 -34.56 -41.55
N GLU A 622 -38.08 -34.40 -42.58
CA GLU A 622 -38.34 -34.93 -43.92
C GLU A 622 -38.37 -36.45 -43.93
N GLN A 623 -37.37 -37.10 -43.35
CA GLN A 623 -37.36 -38.57 -43.21
C GLN A 623 -38.57 -39.07 -42.40
N GLY A 624 -38.97 -38.35 -41.36
CA GLY A 624 -40.17 -38.64 -40.58
C GLY A 624 -41.45 -38.56 -41.42
N ARG A 625 -41.59 -37.51 -42.25
CA ARG A 625 -42.71 -37.34 -43.17
C ARG A 625 -42.76 -38.44 -44.22
N GLU A 626 -41.63 -38.78 -44.84
CA GLU A 626 -41.56 -39.84 -45.85
C GLU A 626 -41.98 -41.21 -45.28
N ARG A 627 -41.51 -41.55 -44.06
CA ARG A 627 -41.91 -42.81 -43.40
C ARG A 627 -43.39 -42.87 -43.11
N ARG A 628 -43.98 -41.78 -42.59
CA ARG A 628 -45.43 -41.71 -42.34
C ARG A 628 -46.23 -41.81 -43.63
N LEU A 629 -45.76 -41.17 -44.71
CA LEU A 629 -46.40 -41.25 -46.02
C LEU A 629 -46.36 -42.68 -46.57
N ARG A 630 -45.21 -43.36 -46.51
CA ARG A 630 -45.09 -44.77 -46.93
C ARG A 630 -45.98 -45.68 -46.09
N ALA A 631 -45.96 -45.57 -44.77
CA ALA A 631 -46.81 -46.37 -43.89
C ALA A 631 -48.30 -46.12 -44.17
N ARG A 632 -48.70 -44.88 -44.45
CA ARG A 632 -50.07 -44.54 -44.85
C ARG A 632 -50.45 -45.23 -46.17
N LEU A 633 -49.60 -45.16 -47.19
CA LEU A 633 -49.85 -45.79 -48.49
C LEU A 633 -49.92 -47.32 -48.36
N GLU A 634 -49.04 -47.94 -47.57
CA GLU A 634 -49.08 -49.38 -47.27
C GLU A 634 -50.36 -49.79 -46.55
N LEU A 635 -50.82 -48.99 -45.57
CA LEU A 635 -52.08 -49.22 -44.87
C LEU A 635 -53.28 -49.03 -45.81
N GLU A 636 -53.29 -48.00 -46.64
CA GLU A 636 -54.35 -47.79 -47.66
C GLU A 636 -54.41 -48.96 -48.64
N GLN A 637 -53.26 -49.50 -49.06
CA GLN A 637 -53.21 -50.68 -49.91
C GLN A 637 -53.73 -51.93 -49.20
N ARG A 638 -53.31 -52.18 -47.95
CA ARG A 638 -53.83 -53.29 -47.13
C ARG A 638 -55.33 -53.20 -46.90
N VAL A 639 -55.86 -52.00 -46.68
CA VAL A 639 -57.32 -51.79 -46.56
C VAL A 639 -58.01 -52.18 -47.85
N ARG A 640 -57.50 -51.73 -49.02
CA ARG A 640 -58.06 -52.11 -50.32
C ARG A 640 -58.00 -53.62 -50.59
N GLU A 641 -56.89 -54.27 -50.25
CA GLU A 641 -56.73 -55.72 -50.38
C GLU A 641 -57.76 -56.47 -49.50
N ARG A 642 -57.94 -56.04 -48.25
CA ARG A 642 -58.92 -56.62 -47.33
C ARG A 642 -60.37 -56.33 -47.73
N GLU A 643 -60.65 -55.16 -48.29
CA GLU A 643 -61.97 -54.85 -48.84
C GLU A 643 -62.30 -55.72 -50.05
N ALA A 644 -61.35 -55.91 -50.97
CA ALA A 644 -61.50 -56.82 -52.10
C ALA A 644 -61.66 -58.29 -51.66
N GLU A 645 -60.90 -58.73 -50.66
CA GLU A 645 -61.02 -60.06 -50.06
C GLU A 645 -62.38 -60.25 -49.38
N ARG A 646 -62.89 -59.23 -48.68
CA ARG A 646 -64.24 -59.22 -48.09
C ARG A 646 -65.32 -59.30 -49.16
N GLU A 647 -65.20 -58.53 -50.24
CA GLU A 647 -66.15 -58.55 -51.37
C GLU A 647 -66.15 -59.91 -52.08
N ALA A 648 -64.98 -60.51 -52.28
CA ALA A 648 -64.85 -61.85 -52.86
C ALA A 648 -65.49 -62.92 -51.96
N LEU A 649 -65.22 -62.90 -50.64
CA LEU A 649 -65.85 -63.80 -49.67
C LEU A 649 -67.36 -63.56 -49.54
N GLN A 650 -67.83 -62.33 -49.66
CA GLN A 650 -69.27 -62.03 -49.72
C GLN A 650 -69.91 -62.59 -50.99
N ALA A 651 -69.26 -62.42 -52.15
CA ALA A 651 -69.73 -63.00 -53.40
C ALA A 651 -69.74 -64.53 -53.35
N GLU A 652 -68.72 -65.15 -52.75
CA GLU A 652 -68.68 -66.60 -52.53
C GLU A 652 -69.78 -67.05 -51.56
N ARG A 653 -69.96 -66.38 -50.42
CA ARG A 653 -71.05 -66.68 -49.47
C ARG A 653 -72.42 -66.53 -50.13
N ASP A 654 -72.63 -65.49 -50.92
CA ASP A 654 -73.89 -65.25 -51.60
C ASP A 654 -74.11 -66.28 -52.74
N ALA A 655 -73.05 -66.78 -53.38
CA ALA A 655 -73.11 -67.90 -54.32
C ALA A 655 -73.47 -69.21 -53.60
N TRP A 656 -72.84 -69.51 -52.47
CA TRP A 656 -73.18 -70.66 -51.61
C TRP A 656 -74.62 -70.59 -51.07
N ALA A 657 -75.09 -69.40 -50.71
CA ALA A 657 -76.47 -69.19 -50.28
C ALA A 657 -77.47 -69.42 -51.42
N ARG A 658 -77.09 -69.14 -52.68
CA ARG A 658 -77.90 -69.41 -53.88
C ARG A 658 -77.80 -70.87 -54.36
N SER A 659 -76.70 -71.57 -54.08
CA SER A 659 -76.51 -72.98 -54.44
C SER A 659 -77.00 -73.97 -53.39
N ARG A 660 -77.64 -73.48 -52.32
CA ARG A 660 -78.28 -74.33 -51.32
C ARG A 660 -79.59 -74.86 -51.89
N GLU A 661 -79.56 -76.07 -52.45
CA GLU A 661 -80.76 -76.90 -52.52
C GLU A 661 -81.24 -77.15 -51.07
N PRO A 662 -82.56 -77.07 -50.80
CA PRO A 662 -83.10 -77.31 -49.48
C PRO A 662 -83.07 -78.81 -49.15
N GLU A 663 -82.20 -79.20 -48.21
CA GLU A 663 -82.43 -80.31 -47.28
C GLU A 663 -82.03 -79.89 -45.86
#